data_AF-A0A0G0DPN3-F1
#
_entry.id   AF-A0A0G0DPN3-F1
#
_cell.length_a   1.000
_cell.length_b   1.000
_cell.length_c   1.000
_cell.angle_alpha   90.00
_cell.angle_beta   90.00
_cell.angle_gamma   90.00
#
_symmetry.space_group_name_H-M   'P 1'
#
loop_
_entity.id
_entity.type
_entity.pdbx_description
1 polymer ?
#
loop_
_entity_poly.entity_id
_entity_poly.type
_entity_poly.pdbx_seq_one_letter_code
_entity_poly.pdbx_strand_id
1 'polypeptide(L)'
;MALVVGRLEIFLAPMQYANFELRIVFGTGRGQNRSILSNTATVFNVTNNWDTMPDATSVYALYRDVGKIFLIGGNDAGMLQYSQETDQWTTGKQLDDGQCNQLASTKSGQEPIALTSITRTATSMVTAGTVSTAGTGYNVDDLLTVDAKGGIVRVLTVDSTNGAVLTVSLETCGTGYTTGAKATVASPVTGTGCQITLGASDIDFTELALAPIAHNYKIGDTVTISGANGATAAEFNGTYTILGIPAPTTNLSFSYCSVGDPGAATATIPNSPSTTQLVDCTKNWAVNEHVGKLVQLSSNVVLSVGQVRRIVSNTATTLVWTLAATAPVNGTTKYVIEDIKPFGTDRTPMGVIGGGTEGFATSGSTTTLVDTNKNWELNYWSRTAQRYVRIVEGTGVGTEIAITSNTATTLTFAAQAFTVDTTTRYVIMDTFGTATAGSTTVLTDTTKNWGVNQFTNKRVRFLSGTSQGNEYIITANTANTLTYALGTAPDVSTAYAILEATPKANGIHLDCIHNSSNTALNNKYMYAWTGTATSELSRYDINTEHWERISYFPQTETMTTGASYCYDGVDRIYFVQGITTTAKVMYYDLVKNIVVPSSQFPYGMGAAVSGNRMEIIETDDGLKYLYLMRNTGTEMWRTLLYW
;
A
#
# COMPACT_ATOMS: atom_id res chain seq x y z
N MET A 1 -9.15 -14.25 -4.28
CA MET A 1 -10.12 -14.97 -5.14
C MET A 1 -9.51 -15.13 -6.53
N ALA A 2 -9.47 -16.36 -7.07
CA ALA A 2 -8.68 -16.70 -8.26
C ALA A 2 -9.39 -16.36 -9.58
N LEU A 3 -8.75 -15.57 -10.45
CA LEU A 3 -9.17 -15.36 -11.83
C LEU A 3 -8.68 -16.54 -12.67
N VAL A 4 -9.60 -17.29 -13.30
CA VAL A 4 -9.27 -18.39 -14.21
C VAL A 4 -8.89 -17.80 -15.58
N VAL A 5 -7.68 -18.11 -16.03
CA VAL A 5 -7.08 -17.60 -17.27
C VAL A 5 -7.83 -18.10 -18.51
N GLY A 6 -8.37 -17.16 -19.28
CA GLY A 6 -8.95 -17.40 -20.60
C GLY A 6 -7.90 -17.36 -21.72
N ARG A 7 -7.64 -18.52 -22.32
CA ARG A 7 -7.14 -18.78 -23.70
C ARG A 7 -5.75 -18.24 -24.09
N LEU A 8 -4.71 -18.95 -23.65
CA LEU A 8 -3.65 -19.60 -24.46
C LEU A 8 -2.83 -20.44 -23.47
N GLU A 9 -2.53 -21.70 -23.78
CA GLU A 9 -1.74 -22.61 -22.92
C GLU A 9 -0.29 -22.12 -22.76
N ILE A 10 -0.08 -21.02 -22.03
CA ILE A 10 1.22 -20.64 -21.50
C ILE A 10 1.21 -21.05 -20.03
N PHE A 11 1.85 -22.18 -19.73
CA PHE A 11 2.17 -22.53 -18.35
C PHE A 11 3.12 -21.47 -17.80
N LEU A 12 2.62 -20.60 -16.92
CA LEU A 12 3.46 -19.60 -16.25
C LEU A 12 4.39 -20.30 -15.26
N ALA A 13 5.67 -19.91 -15.23
CA ALA A 13 6.55 -20.40 -14.19
C ALA A 13 6.10 -19.81 -12.84
N PRO A 14 6.07 -20.59 -11.75
CA PRO A 14 5.72 -20.08 -10.44
C PRO A 14 6.59 -18.88 -10.04
N MET A 15 5.97 -17.85 -9.46
CA MET A 15 6.60 -16.59 -9.04
C MET A 15 7.26 -15.75 -10.15
N GLN A 16 7.12 -16.11 -11.42
CA GLN A 16 7.69 -15.36 -12.54
C GLN A 16 7.25 -13.89 -12.58
N TYR A 17 6.01 -13.62 -12.20
CA TYR A 17 5.41 -12.27 -12.22
C TYR A 17 5.16 -11.72 -10.81
N ALA A 18 5.81 -12.27 -9.78
CA ALA A 18 5.79 -11.63 -8.47
C ALA A 18 6.33 -10.19 -8.60
N ASN A 19 5.66 -9.22 -7.96
CA ASN A 19 5.99 -7.79 -8.02
C ASN A 19 5.77 -7.12 -9.38
N PHE A 20 5.00 -7.75 -10.27
CA PHE A 20 4.42 -7.10 -11.44
C PHE A 20 3.02 -6.55 -11.07
N GLU A 21 2.47 -5.69 -11.92
CA GLU A 21 1.12 -5.17 -11.80
C GLU A 21 0.17 -5.92 -12.75
N LEU A 22 -0.96 -6.39 -12.24
CA LEU A 22 -2.07 -6.93 -13.02
C LEU A 22 -3.11 -5.83 -13.22
N ARG A 23 -3.40 -5.45 -14.46
CA ARG A 23 -4.38 -4.41 -14.79
C ARG A 23 -5.54 -4.96 -15.60
N ILE A 24 -6.77 -4.64 -15.21
CA ILE A 24 -7.96 -4.96 -16.00
C ILE A 24 -8.15 -3.88 -17.07
N VAL A 25 -7.96 -4.25 -18.33
CA VAL A 25 -7.95 -3.32 -19.47
C VAL A 25 -9.28 -3.28 -20.24
N PHE A 26 -10.13 -4.30 -20.07
CA PHE A 26 -11.46 -4.40 -20.68
C PHE A 26 -12.43 -5.20 -19.79
N GLY A 27 -13.74 -5.07 -20.03
CA GLY A 27 -14.79 -5.82 -19.35
C GLY A 27 -15.13 -5.29 -17.95
N THR A 28 -15.81 -6.12 -17.15
CA THR A 28 -16.16 -5.79 -15.76
C THR A 28 -14.90 -5.53 -14.93
N GLY A 29 -14.90 -4.46 -14.15
CA GLY A 29 -13.76 -4.07 -13.33
C GLY A 29 -12.61 -3.40 -14.09
N ARG A 30 -12.80 -3.01 -15.36
CA ARG A 30 -11.84 -2.22 -16.14
C ARG A 30 -11.38 -0.97 -15.38
N GLY A 31 -10.07 -0.70 -15.43
CA GLY A 31 -9.42 0.46 -14.82
C GLY A 31 -8.78 0.15 -13.47
N GLN A 32 -9.15 -0.97 -12.83
CA GLN A 32 -8.48 -1.44 -11.62
C GLN A 32 -7.14 -2.10 -11.93
N ASN A 33 -6.21 -1.96 -11.00
CA ASN A 33 -4.91 -2.61 -11.00
C ASN A 33 -4.58 -3.15 -9.62
N ARG A 34 -3.74 -4.19 -9.57
CA ARG A 34 -3.26 -4.77 -8.32
C ARG A 34 -1.83 -5.27 -8.49
N SER A 35 -1.03 -5.13 -7.44
CA SER A 35 0.29 -5.75 -7.42
C SER A 35 0.16 -7.26 -7.26
N ILE A 36 0.94 -8.02 -8.02
CA ILE A 36 0.99 -9.47 -7.96
C ILE A 36 1.90 -9.86 -6.80
N LEU A 37 1.33 -10.59 -5.85
CA LEU A 37 2.08 -11.19 -4.75
C LEU A 37 2.84 -12.42 -5.24
N SER A 38 2.14 -13.27 -5.97
CA SER A 38 2.67 -14.50 -6.53
C SER A 38 1.83 -14.97 -7.72
N ASN A 39 2.37 -15.93 -8.47
CA ASN A 39 1.60 -16.65 -9.47
C ASN A 39 1.94 -18.14 -9.44
N THR A 40 0.95 -18.98 -9.70
CA THR A 40 1.14 -20.38 -10.10
C THR A 40 1.08 -20.46 -11.63
N ALA A 41 0.96 -21.67 -12.18
CA ALA A 41 0.77 -21.85 -13.61
C ALA A 41 -0.56 -21.27 -14.13
N THR A 42 -1.58 -21.16 -13.28
CA THR A 42 -2.95 -20.81 -13.70
C THR A 42 -3.63 -19.75 -12.83
N VAL A 43 -2.98 -19.28 -11.76
CA VAL A 43 -3.58 -18.34 -10.79
C VAL A 43 -2.59 -17.22 -10.48
N PHE A 44 -3.08 -15.98 -10.48
CA PHE A 44 -2.40 -14.84 -9.87
C PHE A 44 -2.99 -14.57 -8.49
N ASN A 45 -2.12 -14.43 -7.48
CA ASN A 45 -2.48 -13.89 -6.18
C ASN A 45 -2.08 -12.42 -6.14
N VAL A 46 -3.01 -11.56 -5.76
CA VAL A 46 -2.85 -10.10 -5.75
C VAL A 46 -2.97 -9.54 -4.34
N THR A 47 -2.50 -8.31 -4.13
CA THR A 47 -2.40 -7.62 -2.83
C THR A 47 -3.70 -7.61 -2.04
N ASN A 48 -4.79 -7.18 -2.68
CA ASN A 48 -6.10 -6.97 -2.07
C ASN A 48 -7.22 -7.35 -3.05
N ASN A 49 -8.45 -7.43 -2.51
CA ASN A 49 -9.63 -7.75 -3.30
C ASN A 49 -9.90 -6.70 -4.38
N TRP A 50 -10.59 -7.12 -5.44
CA TRP A 50 -11.11 -6.19 -6.45
C TRP A 50 -12.32 -5.45 -5.89
N ASP A 51 -12.37 -4.14 -6.12
CA ASP A 51 -13.51 -3.30 -5.75
C ASP A 51 -14.73 -3.68 -6.58
N THR A 52 -14.50 -3.89 -7.88
CA THR A 52 -15.46 -4.53 -8.79
C THR A 52 -14.90 -5.86 -9.27
N MET A 53 -15.57 -6.96 -8.92
CA MET A 53 -15.12 -8.31 -9.25
C MET A 53 -15.01 -8.51 -10.78
N PRO A 54 -13.81 -8.84 -11.32
CA PRO A 54 -13.67 -9.22 -12.72
C PRO A 54 -14.47 -10.49 -13.03
N ASP A 55 -14.99 -10.57 -14.25
CA ASP A 55 -15.78 -11.72 -14.73
C ASP A 55 -15.19 -12.31 -16.02
N ALA A 56 -15.92 -13.22 -16.65
CA ALA A 56 -15.47 -13.88 -17.89
C ALA A 56 -15.33 -12.94 -19.10
N THR A 57 -15.82 -11.70 -19.02
CA THR A 57 -15.65 -10.66 -20.05
C THR A 57 -14.41 -9.79 -19.81
N SER A 58 -13.82 -9.88 -18.61
CA SER A 58 -12.67 -9.08 -18.23
C SER A 58 -11.40 -9.53 -18.96
N VAL A 59 -10.68 -8.57 -19.52
CA VAL A 59 -9.36 -8.80 -20.13
C VAL A 59 -8.31 -8.11 -19.27
N TYR A 60 -7.23 -8.82 -18.97
CA TYR A 60 -6.12 -8.29 -18.17
C TYR A 60 -4.84 -8.12 -19.00
N ALA A 61 -3.94 -7.30 -18.49
CA ALA A 61 -2.57 -7.16 -18.99
C ALA A 61 -1.58 -7.09 -17.82
N LEU A 62 -0.36 -7.58 -18.05
CA LEU A 62 0.74 -7.55 -17.09
C LEU A 62 1.63 -6.34 -17.38
N TYR A 63 1.91 -5.56 -16.35
CA TYR A 63 2.80 -4.42 -16.39
C TYR A 63 3.93 -4.59 -15.38
N ARG A 64 5.07 -3.92 -15.62
CA ARG A 64 6.06 -3.74 -14.56
C ARG A 64 5.48 -2.79 -13.51
N ASP A 65 5.68 -3.09 -12.24
CA ASP A 65 5.31 -2.17 -11.16
C ASP A 65 6.34 -1.02 -11.13
N VAL A 66 6.00 0.08 -11.80
CA VAL A 66 6.87 1.25 -11.96
C VAL A 66 6.65 2.30 -10.86
N GLY A 67 5.67 2.09 -9.98
CA GLY A 67 5.28 3.06 -8.94
C GLY A 67 6.06 2.93 -7.64
N LYS A 68 7.19 2.18 -7.62
CA LYS A 68 7.95 1.86 -6.42
C LYS A 68 9.36 2.42 -6.46
N ILE A 69 9.84 2.90 -5.30
CA ILE A 69 11.24 3.31 -5.10
C ILE A 69 11.80 2.49 -3.93
N PHE A 70 12.98 1.90 -4.09
CA PHE A 70 13.66 1.20 -3.01
C PHE A 70 14.79 2.05 -2.44
N LEU A 71 14.97 2.00 -1.12
CA LEU A 71 16.00 2.76 -0.42
C LEU A 71 16.76 1.86 0.56
N ILE A 72 18.09 1.97 0.52
CA ILE A 72 19.03 1.36 1.46
C ILE A 72 20.04 2.43 1.91
N GLY A 73 20.68 2.22 3.08
CA GLY A 73 21.73 3.11 3.58
C GLY A 73 21.59 3.41 5.06
N GLY A 74 22.29 4.45 5.55
CA GLY A 74 22.15 4.90 6.94
C GLY A 74 22.81 4.00 7.99
N ASN A 75 23.65 3.05 7.58
CA ASN A 75 24.19 1.99 8.44
C ASN A 75 23.10 1.02 8.96
N ASP A 76 22.03 0.87 8.17
CA ASP A 76 20.96 -0.10 8.37
C ASP A 76 21.19 -1.35 7.50
N ALA A 77 20.75 -2.50 8.00
CA ALA A 77 20.64 -3.72 7.22
C ALA A 77 19.30 -3.82 6.45
N GLY A 78 18.27 -3.09 6.91
CA GLY A 78 16.95 -3.14 6.31
C GLY A 78 16.83 -2.33 5.03
N MET A 79 15.76 -2.58 4.28
CA MET A 79 15.40 -1.84 3.09
C MET A 79 14.02 -1.22 3.27
N LEU A 80 13.80 -0.07 2.64
CA LEU A 80 12.50 0.60 2.59
C LEU A 80 11.98 0.60 1.14
N GLN A 81 10.66 0.54 0.99
CA GLN A 81 9.99 0.75 -0.28
C GLN A 81 9.04 1.94 -0.14
N TYR A 82 9.14 2.90 -1.04
CA TYR A 82 8.14 3.93 -1.24
C TYR A 82 7.17 3.51 -2.34
N SER A 83 5.89 3.78 -2.14
CA SER A 83 4.84 3.58 -3.13
C SER A 83 4.24 4.92 -3.54
N GLN A 84 4.22 5.22 -4.83
CA GLN A 84 3.58 6.42 -5.38
C GLN A 84 2.05 6.40 -5.22
N GLU A 85 1.46 5.20 -5.16
CA GLU A 85 0.02 5.00 -5.00
C GLU A 85 -0.46 5.47 -3.62
N THR A 86 0.25 5.04 -2.57
CA THR A 86 -0.10 5.38 -1.18
C THR A 86 0.63 6.62 -0.67
N ASP A 87 1.66 7.07 -1.39
CA ASP A 87 2.58 8.14 -0.99
C ASP A 87 3.21 7.87 0.38
N GLN A 88 3.66 6.63 0.62
CA GLN A 88 4.21 6.18 1.89
C GLN A 88 5.45 5.30 1.71
N TRP A 89 6.39 5.43 2.66
CA TRP A 89 7.49 4.48 2.88
C TRP A 89 7.03 3.35 3.80
N THR A 90 7.38 2.12 3.45
CA THR A 90 7.10 0.90 4.23
C THR A 90 8.33 0.01 4.34
N THR A 91 8.36 -0.84 5.37
CA THR A 91 9.45 -1.79 5.60
C THR A 91 9.15 -3.16 5.00
N GLY A 92 7.88 -3.49 4.84
CA GLY A 92 7.39 -4.69 4.16
C GLY A 92 6.57 -4.35 2.92
N LYS A 93 6.15 -5.42 2.24
CA LYS A 93 5.29 -5.33 1.07
C LYS A 93 3.92 -4.77 1.45
N GLN A 94 3.45 -3.77 0.72
CA GLN A 94 2.10 -3.23 0.91
C GLN A 94 1.06 -4.23 0.38
N LEU A 95 0.06 -4.52 1.20
CA LEU A 95 -0.98 -5.51 0.93
C LEU A 95 -2.35 -4.87 0.75
N ASP A 96 -2.64 -3.79 1.47
CA ASP A 96 -3.84 -2.97 1.28
C ASP A 96 -3.58 -1.60 1.90
N ASP A 97 -4.41 -0.63 1.60
CA ASP A 97 -4.27 0.74 2.09
C ASP A 97 -5.63 1.44 2.09
N GLY A 98 -5.70 2.63 2.67
CA GLY A 98 -6.93 3.41 2.62
C GLY A 98 -6.88 4.62 3.53
N GLN A 99 -8.08 5.13 3.83
CA GLN A 99 -8.27 6.26 4.72
C GLN A 99 -9.31 5.91 5.78
N CYS A 100 -9.07 6.35 7.01
CA CYS A 100 -10.02 6.16 8.09
C CYS A 100 -11.35 6.86 7.74
N ASN A 101 -12.41 6.07 7.58
CA ASN A 101 -13.73 6.50 7.17
C ASN A 101 -14.80 5.80 8.01
N GLN A 102 -15.44 6.51 8.93
CA GLN A 102 -16.53 5.96 9.74
C GLN A 102 -17.85 5.85 8.95
N LEU A 103 -18.05 6.85 8.12
CA LEU A 103 -19.16 7.03 7.20
C LEU A 103 -18.54 7.67 5.96
N ALA A 104 -18.97 7.26 4.77
CA ALA A 104 -18.35 7.73 3.53
C ALA A 104 -19.37 7.92 2.42
N SER A 105 -19.01 8.79 1.48
CA SER A 105 -19.65 8.97 0.19
C SER A 105 -18.61 8.73 -0.89
N THR A 106 -18.89 7.84 -1.83
CA THR A 106 -17.96 7.46 -2.90
C THR A 106 -18.58 7.75 -4.25
N LYS A 107 -17.88 8.53 -5.09
CA LYS A 107 -18.22 8.71 -6.50
C LYS A 107 -17.36 7.76 -7.34
N SER A 108 -17.94 7.13 -8.36
CA SER A 108 -17.19 6.24 -9.25
C SER A 108 -15.96 6.94 -9.85
N GLY A 109 -14.79 6.31 -9.72
CA GLY A 109 -13.51 6.85 -10.20
C GLY A 109 -12.84 7.88 -9.27
N GLN A 110 -13.34 8.04 -8.04
CA GLN A 110 -12.75 8.93 -7.04
C GLN A 110 -12.62 8.22 -5.69
N GLU A 111 -11.58 8.59 -4.93
CA GLU A 111 -11.42 8.16 -3.54
C GLU A 111 -12.63 8.55 -2.67
N PRO A 112 -13.03 7.70 -1.72
CA PRO A 112 -14.14 8.00 -0.81
C PRO A 112 -13.92 9.30 -0.03
N ILE A 113 -14.99 10.07 0.14
CA ILE A 113 -15.01 11.25 1.00
C ILE A 113 -15.68 10.87 2.32
N ALA A 114 -14.97 11.07 3.43
CA ALA A 114 -15.52 10.88 4.76
C ALA A 114 -16.75 11.78 4.99
N LEU A 115 -17.71 11.26 5.75
CA LEU A 115 -18.83 12.00 6.29
C LEU A 115 -18.76 11.98 7.82
N THR A 116 -19.15 13.09 8.43
CA THR A 116 -19.27 13.25 9.87
C THR A 116 -20.68 12.93 10.35
N SER A 117 -21.69 13.21 9.52
CA SER A 117 -23.10 12.96 9.86
C SER A 117 -23.97 12.94 8.61
N ILE A 118 -25.10 12.25 8.71
CA ILE A 118 -26.24 12.38 7.79
C ILE A 118 -27.49 12.64 8.62
N THR A 119 -28.15 13.76 8.36
CA THR A 119 -29.35 14.17 9.10
C THR A 119 -30.52 14.32 8.14
N ARG A 120 -31.64 13.70 8.48
CA ARG A 120 -32.89 13.89 7.74
C ARG A 120 -33.36 15.33 7.90
N THR A 121 -33.67 15.93 6.76
CA THR A 121 -34.34 17.22 6.64
C THR A 121 -35.84 16.98 6.46
N ALA A 122 -36.68 17.95 6.83
CA ALA A 122 -38.12 17.87 6.58
C ALA A 122 -38.44 17.77 5.07
N THR A 123 -39.72 17.80 4.69
CA THR A 123 -40.14 17.76 3.28
C THR A 123 -39.46 18.84 2.44
N SER A 124 -38.72 18.45 1.43
CA SER A 124 -37.81 19.30 0.66
C SER A 124 -38.01 19.08 -0.84
N MET A 125 -37.57 20.03 -1.67
CA MET A 125 -37.66 19.88 -3.13
C MET A 125 -36.69 18.79 -3.61
N VAL A 126 -37.20 17.77 -4.30
CA VAL A 126 -36.39 16.73 -4.97
C VAL A 126 -36.30 16.94 -6.47
N THR A 127 -37.20 17.73 -7.03
CA THR A 127 -37.13 18.26 -8.41
C THR A 127 -37.41 19.77 -8.39
N ALA A 128 -37.19 20.44 -9.52
CA ALA A 128 -37.47 21.87 -9.64
C ALA A 128 -38.97 22.22 -9.72
N GLY A 129 -39.86 21.22 -9.81
CA GLY A 129 -41.28 21.41 -10.11
C GLY A 129 -41.52 21.92 -11.54
N THR A 130 -42.70 22.49 -11.76
CA THR A 130 -43.12 23.02 -13.07
C THR A 130 -43.37 24.53 -13.00
N VAL A 131 -42.99 25.26 -14.05
CA VAL A 131 -43.29 26.69 -14.15
C VAL A 131 -44.78 26.86 -14.41
N SER A 132 -45.52 27.38 -13.44
CA SER A 132 -46.97 27.53 -13.51
C SER A 132 -47.41 28.96 -13.84
N THR A 133 -46.54 29.94 -13.59
CA THR A 133 -46.64 31.30 -14.12
C THR A 133 -45.24 31.73 -14.49
N ALA A 134 -45.00 32.05 -15.75
CA ALA A 134 -43.65 32.30 -16.26
C ALA A 134 -43.07 33.67 -15.82
N GLY A 135 -43.92 34.60 -15.37
CA GLY A 135 -43.52 35.97 -15.06
C GLY A 135 -42.93 36.71 -16.26
N THR A 136 -42.17 37.77 -16.01
CA THR A 136 -41.48 38.57 -17.05
C THR A 136 -40.18 39.17 -16.53
N GLY A 137 -39.24 39.44 -17.44
CA GLY A 137 -37.99 40.16 -17.15
C GLY A 137 -36.83 39.29 -16.64
N TYR A 138 -36.99 37.97 -16.63
CA TYR A 138 -35.93 37.05 -16.22
C TYR A 138 -34.89 36.85 -17.32
N ASN A 139 -33.68 36.56 -16.90
CA ASN A 139 -32.56 36.14 -17.73
C ASN A 139 -32.22 34.68 -17.45
N VAL A 140 -31.53 34.05 -18.40
CA VAL A 140 -30.86 32.77 -18.15
C VAL A 140 -29.86 32.95 -17.01
N ASP A 141 -29.74 31.94 -16.15
CA ASP A 141 -28.92 31.90 -14.93
C ASP A 141 -29.41 32.71 -13.72
N ASP A 142 -30.57 33.36 -13.81
CA ASP A 142 -31.19 33.95 -12.62
C ASP A 142 -31.52 32.84 -11.59
N LEU A 143 -31.21 33.11 -10.32
CA LEU A 143 -31.53 32.22 -9.20
C LEU A 143 -32.83 32.64 -8.55
N LEU A 144 -33.77 31.71 -8.44
CA LEU A 144 -35.10 31.94 -7.90
C LEU A 144 -35.24 31.21 -6.56
N THR A 145 -35.36 31.96 -5.47
CA THR A 145 -35.67 31.39 -4.15
C THR A 145 -37.16 31.10 -4.07
N VAL A 146 -37.53 29.85 -3.80
CA VAL A 146 -38.91 29.35 -3.80
C VAL A 146 -39.50 29.43 -2.39
N ASP A 147 -40.64 30.11 -2.24
CA ASP A 147 -41.44 30.22 -1.00
C ASP A 147 -40.67 30.73 0.24
N ALA A 148 -39.53 31.41 0.04
CA ALA A 148 -38.62 31.85 1.11
C ALA A 148 -38.15 30.71 2.07
N LYS A 149 -38.15 29.47 1.57
CA LYS A 149 -37.82 28.24 2.33
C LYS A 149 -36.43 27.68 2.02
N GLY A 150 -35.58 28.49 1.37
CA GLY A 150 -34.18 28.17 1.06
C GLY A 150 -33.96 27.27 -0.14
N GLY A 151 -35.02 26.75 -0.77
CA GLY A 151 -34.93 26.04 -2.05
C GLY A 151 -34.73 27.05 -3.17
N ILE A 152 -33.75 26.78 -4.03
CA ILE A 152 -33.36 27.65 -5.12
C ILE A 152 -33.45 26.86 -6.42
N VAL A 153 -34.05 27.47 -7.43
CA VAL A 153 -34.03 26.96 -8.81
C VAL A 153 -33.32 27.95 -9.72
N ARG A 154 -32.57 27.45 -10.71
CA ARG A 154 -31.91 28.24 -11.74
C ARG A 154 -32.77 28.31 -12.99
N VAL A 155 -32.91 29.50 -13.56
CA VAL A 155 -33.56 29.68 -14.86
C VAL A 155 -32.64 29.17 -15.98
N LEU A 156 -33.10 28.16 -16.72
CA LEU A 156 -32.33 27.58 -17.83
C LEU A 156 -32.70 28.23 -19.18
N THR A 157 -33.97 28.55 -19.38
CA THR A 157 -34.45 29.15 -20.62
C THR A 157 -35.55 30.18 -20.34
N VAL A 158 -35.59 31.22 -21.17
CA VAL A 158 -36.59 32.28 -21.13
C VAL A 158 -37.13 32.57 -22.53
N ASP A 159 -38.36 33.08 -22.61
CA ASP A 159 -38.92 33.62 -23.85
C ASP A 159 -38.12 34.85 -24.31
N SER A 160 -37.75 34.88 -25.59
CA SER A 160 -36.91 35.92 -26.16
C SER A 160 -37.59 37.30 -26.26
N THR A 161 -38.91 37.37 -26.10
CA THR A 161 -39.71 38.59 -26.29
C THR A 161 -39.86 39.37 -24.99
N ASN A 162 -40.08 38.68 -23.87
CA ASN A 162 -40.42 39.31 -22.58
C ASN A 162 -39.66 38.74 -21.37
N GLY A 163 -38.73 37.80 -21.57
CA GLY A 163 -37.99 37.17 -20.47
C GLY A 163 -38.88 36.33 -19.55
N ALA A 164 -39.96 35.73 -20.07
CA ALA A 164 -40.80 34.80 -19.33
C ALA A 164 -40.07 33.47 -19.13
N VAL A 165 -40.02 32.94 -17.91
CA VAL A 165 -39.32 31.68 -17.59
C VAL A 165 -39.99 30.50 -18.27
N LEU A 166 -39.23 29.68 -18.99
CA LEU A 166 -39.74 28.49 -19.67
C LEU A 166 -39.35 27.20 -18.94
N THR A 167 -38.09 27.08 -18.52
CA THR A 167 -37.59 25.89 -17.80
C THR A 167 -36.63 26.27 -16.69
N VAL A 168 -36.62 25.45 -15.63
CA VAL A 168 -35.77 25.63 -14.45
C VAL A 168 -35.07 24.32 -14.05
N SER A 169 -33.96 24.41 -13.32
CA SER A 169 -33.31 23.29 -12.64
C SER A 169 -33.15 23.55 -11.15
N LEU A 170 -33.10 22.48 -10.35
CA LEU A 170 -32.92 22.59 -8.90
C LEU A 170 -31.44 22.87 -8.57
N GLU A 171 -31.19 23.81 -7.66
CA GLU A 171 -29.86 24.14 -7.13
C GLU A 171 -29.73 23.78 -5.65
N THR A 172 -30.80 24.01 -4.87
CA THR A 172 -30.87 23.64 -3.45
C THR A 172 -32.27 23.16 -3.11
N CYS A 173 -32.38 22.15 -2.24
CA CYS A 173 -33.66 21.52 -1.91
C CYS A 173 -34.56 22.38 -0.99
N GLY A 174 -33.95 23.24 -0.15
CA GLY A 174 -34.66 23.95 0.93
C GLY A 174 -35.36 22.99 1.90
N THR A 175 -36.32 23.48 2.70
CA THR A 175 -37.04 22.64 3.69
C THR A 175 -38.48 23.12 3.93
N GLY A 176 -39.39 22.22 4.31
CA GLY A 176 -40.76 22.55 4.72
C GLY A 176 -41.72 22.81 3.56
N TYR A 177 -41.51 22.16 2.41
CA TYR A 177 -42.36 22.30 1.24
C TYR A 177 -43.63 21.45 1.34
N THR A 178 -44.69 21.97 0.73
CA THR A 178 -45.98 21.31 0.52
C THR A 178 -46.38 21.48 -0.94
N THR A 179 -47.29 20.66 -1.44
CA THR A 179 -47.75 20.75 -2.84
C THR A 179 -48.44 22.09 -3.14
N GLY A 180 -48.49 22.44 -4.43
CA GLY A 180 -49.14 23.66 -4.93
C GLY A 180 -48.18 24.73 -5.44
N ALA A 181 -48.74 25.84 -5.92
CA ALA A 181 -47.99 26.96 -6.48
C ALA A 181 -47.22 27.73 -5.40
N LYS A 182 -45.95 28.04 -5.69
CA LYS A 182 -45.02 28.75 -4.81
C LYS A 182 -44.53 30.02 -5.48
N ALA A 183 -44.53 31.11 -4.72
CA ALA A 183 -43.94 32.36 -5.15
C ALA A 183 -42.41 32.22 -5.24
N THR A 184 -41.80 32.98 -6.15
CA THR A 184 -40.35 33.04 -6.29
C THR A 184 -39.80 34.44 -6.08
N VAL A 185 -38.57 34.53 -5.59
CA VAL A 185 -37.81 35.77 -5.46
C VAL A 185 -36.49 35.63 -6.22
N ALA A 186 -36.26 36.51 -7.20
CA ALA A 186 -35.07 36.46 -8.06
C ALA A 186 -33.84 37.08 -7.40
N SER A 187 -32.67 36.50 -7.67
CA SER A 187 -31.35 37.04 -7.36
C SER A 187 -30.42 36.82 -8.56
N PRO A 188 -29.94 37.88 -9.23
CA PRO A 188 -30.26 39.29 -9.01
C PRO A 188 -31.74 39.63 -9.29
N VAL A 189 -32.22 40.79 -8.82
CA VAL A 189 -33.63 41.21 -9.01
C VAL A 189 -33.85 41.73 -10.43
N THR A 190 -34.04 40.80 -11.36
CA THR A 190 -34.17 41.03 -12.82
C THR A 190 -35.62 40.85 -13.29
N GLY A 191 -36.31 39.83 -12.80
CA GLY A 191 -37.69 39.49 -13.17
C GLY A 191 -38.67 39.43 -11.99
N THR A 192 -39.97 39.44 -12.30
CA THR A 192 -41.06 39.34 -11.31
C THR A 192 -42.20 38.44 -11.77
N GLY A 193 -42.94 37.88 -10.82
CA GLY A 193 -44.18 37.15 -11.06
C GLY A 193 -44.02 35.67 -11.47
N CYS A 194 -42.81 35.11 -11.49
CA CYS A 194 -42.63 33.68 -11.73
C CYS A 194 -43.15 32.87 -10.53
N GLN A 195 -43.91 31.81 -10.81
CA GLN A 195 -44.37 30.82 -9.84
C GLN A 195 -43.98 29.41 -10.27
N ILE A 196 -43.58 28.61 -9.29
CA ILE A 196 -43.25 27.19 -9.46
C ILE A 196 -44.31 26.37 -8.75
N THR A 197 -44.96 25.44 -9.45
CA THR A 197 -45.87 24.46 -8.85
C THR A 197 -45.12 23.19 -8.53
N LEU A 198 -45.19 22.78 -7.27
CA LEU A 198 -44.66 21.51 -6.79
C LEU A 198 -45.79 20.47 -6.69
N GLY A 199 -45.65 19.38 -7.42
CA GLY A 199 -46.48 18.18 -7.32
C GLY A 199 -46.04 17.28 -6.16
N ALA A 200 -46.78 16.19 -5.94
CA ALA A 200 -46.46 15.22 -4.89
C ALA A 200 -45.12 14.49 -5.15
N SER A 201 -44.73 14.31 -6.41
CA SER A 201 -43.44 13.71 -6.80
C SER A 201 -42.25 14.67 -6.72
N ASP A 202 -42.52 15.97 -6.56
CA ASP A 202 -41.47 17.00 -6.55
C ASP A 202 -40.96 17.29 -5.13
N ILE A 203 -41.59 16.67 -4.13
CA ILE A 203 -41.31 16.87 -2.71
C ILE A 203 -41.16 15.51 -2.05
N ASP A 204 -40.07 15.34 -1.29
CA ASP A 204 -39.89 14.18 -0.42
C ASP A 204 -39.03 14.58 0.79
N PHE A 205 -38.83 13.66 1.72
CA PHE A 205 -37.76 13.80 2.72
C PHE A 205 -36.40 13.74 2.03
N THR A 206 -35.49 14.62 2.43
CA THR A 206 -34.12 14.64 1.94
C THR A 206 -33.15 14.55 3.10
N GLU A 207 -31.98 14.00 2.84
CA GLU A 207 -30.89 13.88 3.81
C GLU A 207 -29.82 14.92 3.53
N LEU A 208 -29.28 15.52 4.59
CA LEU A 208 -28.11 16.39 4.53
C LEU A 208 -26.89 15.62 5.03
N ALA A 209 -25.99 15.31 4.10
CA ALA A 209 -24.68 14.73 4.40
C ALA A 209 -23.66 15.84 4.67
N LEU A 210 -22.89 15.71 5.75
CA LEU A 210 -21.84 16.64 6.14
C LEU A 210 -20.48 15.94 6.07
N ALA A 211 -19.52 16.52 5.36
CA ALA A 211 -18.14 16.07 5.27
C ALA A 211 -17.23 16.92 6.19
N PRO A 212 -16.14 16.35 6.74
CA PRO A 212 -15.15 17.10 7.51
C PRO A 212 -14.21 17.94 6.62
N ILE A 213 -14.15 17.63 5.32
CA ILE A 213 -13.31 18.29 4.31
C ILE A 213 -14.19 18.61 3.09
N ALA A 214 -13.86 19.70 2.41
CA ALA A 214 -14.59 20.14 1.23
C ALA A 214 -14.56 19.08 0.12
N HIS A 215 -15.71 18.82 -0.50
CA HIS A 215 -15.85 17.90 -1.63
C HIS A 215 -15.94 18.63 -2.97
N ASN A 216 -15.68 17.89 -4.05
CA ASN A 216 -15.77 18.36 -5.43
C ASN A 216 -17.10 18.01 -6.13
N TYR A 217 -18.03 17.38 -5.41
CA TYR A 217 -19.31 16.93 -5.97
C TYR A 217 -20.14 18.04 -6.60
N LYS A 218 -20.96 17.65 -7.58
CA LYS A 218 -21.91 18.49 -8.31
C LYS A 218 -23.32 17.90 -8.24
N ILE A 219 -24.30 18.77 -8.46
CA ILE A 219 -25.71 18.35 -8.58
C ILE A 219 -25.84 17.41 -9.79
N GLY A 220 -26.58 16.32 -9.62
CA GLY A 220 -26.71 15.25 -10.61
C GLY A 220 -25.62 14.18 -10.53
N ASP A 221 -24.54 14.37 -9.76
CA ASP A 221 -23.57 13.31 -9.51
C ASP A 221 -24.22 12.17 -8.74
N THR A 222 -23.88 10.94 -9.12
CA THR A 222 -24.27 9.73 -8.39
C THR A 222 -23.17 9.35 -7.39
N VAL A 223 -23.55 9.16 -6.13
CA VAL A 223 -22.65 8.77 -5.04
C VAL A 223 -23.20 7.56 -4.29
N THR A 224 -22.31 6.68 -3.84
CA THR A 224 -22.64 5.56 -2.97
C THR A 224 -22.29 5.92 -1.53
N ILE A 225 -23.28 5.89 -0.65
CA ILE A 225 -23.15 6.14 0.78
C ILE A 225 -22.97 4.81 1.52
N SER A 226 -22.00 4.75 2.42
CA SER A 226 -21.69 3.59 3.25
C SER A 226 -21.33 3.98 4.68
N GLY A 227 -21.55 3.09 5.64
CA GLY A 227 -21.12 3.22 7.04
C GLY A 227 -22.24 3.54 8.04
N ALA A 228 -23.46 3.84 7.59
CA ALA A 228 -24.61 3.87 8.49
C ALA A 228 -24.90 2.46 9.01
N ASN A 229 -25.36 2.35 10.25
CA ASN A 229 -25.71 1.07 10.87
C ASN A 229 -27.00 1.22 11.71
N GLY A 230 -27.53 0.11 12.21
CA GLY A 230 -28.82 0.03 12.90
C GLY A 230 -29.96 -0.40 11.98
N ALA A 231 -31.19 -0.44 12.52
CA ALA A 231 -32.35 -0.94 11.79
C ALA A 231 -32.72 -0.11 10.55
N THR A 232 -32.38 1.18 10.55
CA THR A 232 -32.65 2.16 9.48
C THR A 232 -31.43 2.39 8.57
N ALA A 233 -30.37 1.59 8.71
CA ALA A 233 -29.13 1.78 7.95
C ALA A 233 -29.33 1.69 6.43
N ALA A 234 -30.25 0.81 5.99
CA ALA A 234 -30.53 0.57 4.58
C ALA A 234 -31.18 1.77 3.89
N GLU A 235 -31.75 2.71 4.65
CA GLU A 235 -32.33 3.93 4.09
C GLU A 235 -31.26 5.02 3.87
N PHE A 236 -30.19 5.02 4.67
CA PHE A 236 -29.07 5.96 4.48
C PHE A 236 -27.97 5.42 3.56
N ASN A 237 -27.71 4.11 3.60
CA ASN A 237 -26.71 3.46 2.76
C ASN A 237 -27.33 3.07 1.42
N GLY A 238 -26.65 3.41 0.34
CA GLY A 238 -27.17 3.14 -1.00
C GLY A 238 -26.52 4.04 -2.03
N THR A 239 -27.00 3.96 -3.25
CA THR A 239 -26.53 4.81 -4.35
C THR A 239 -27.60 5.86 -4.64
N TYR A 240 -27.23 7.13 -4.51
CA TYR A 240 -28.14 8.26 -4.61
C TYR A 240 -27.59 9.33 -5.54
N THR A 241 -28.50 10.15 -6.07
CA THR A 241 -28.14 11.33 -6.86
C THR A 241 -28.08 12.55 -5.95
N ILE A 242 -27.05 13.36 -6.10
CA ILE A 242 -26.93 14.63 -5.38
C ILE A 242 -27.94 15.62 -5.95
N LEU A 243 -28.79 16.14 -5.07
CA LEU A 243 -29.90 17.03 -5.40
C LEU A 243 -29.57 18.51 -5.17
N GLY A 244 -28.62 18.80 -4.28
CA GLY A 244 -28.26 20.18 -3.96
C GLY A 244 -26.98 20.30 -3.15
N ILE A 245 -26.40 21.50 -3.17
CA ILE A 245 -25.21 21.87 -2.39
C ILE A 245 -25.59 23.09 -1.52
N PRO A 246 -26.07 22.88 -0.28
CA PRO A 246 -26.60 23.97 0.54
C PRO A 246 -25.58 25.04 0.93
N ALA A 247 -24.30 24.69 0.97
CA ALA A 247 -23.20 25.61 1.27
C ALA A 247 -22.15 25.61 0.15
N PRO A 248 -22.46 26.16 -1.04
CA PRO A 248 -21.61 26.03 -2.23
C PRO A 248 -20.26 26.79 -2.12
N THR A 249 -20.11 27.66 -1.12
CA THR A 249 -18.87 28.38 -0.83
C THR A 249 -17.85 27.52 -0.07
N THR A 250 -18.31 26.60 0.78
CA THR A 250 -17.44 25.71 1.56
C THR A 250 -17.41 24.28 1.01
N ASN A 251 -18.46 23.86 0.30
CA ASN A 251 -18.66 22.48 -0.20
C ASN A 251 -18.43 21.42 0.87
N LEU A 252 -18.89 21.68 2.10
CA LEU A 252 -18.83 20.71 3.20
C LEU A 252 -20.09 19.85 3.30
N SER A 253 -21.13 20.13 2.52
CA SER A 253 -22.37 19.37 2.59
C SER A 253 -23.07 19.27 1.24
N PHE A 254 -23.82 18.17 1.11
CA PHE A 254 -24.69 17.92 -0.03
C PHE A 254 -25.99 17.26 0.42
N SER A 255 -27.04 17.46 -0.38
CA SER A 255 -28.36 16.90 -0.15
C SER A 255 -28.64 15.75 -1.12
N TYR A 256 -29.28 14.70 -0.64
CA TYR A 256 -29.81 13.59 -1.45
C TYR A 256 -31.19 13.17 -0.92
N CYS A 257 -31.83 12.20 -1.57
CA CYS A 257 -33.11 11.65 -1.14
C CYS A 257 -33.06 10.13 -1.15
N SER A 258 -33.36 9.50 -0.01
CA SER A 258 -33.48 8.04 0.13
C SER A 258 -34.79 7.45 -0.42
N VAL A 259 -35.72 8.32 -0.85
CA VAL A 259 -37.11 8.04 -1.25
C VAL A 259 -37.97 7.56 -0.08
N GLY A 260 -38.95 8.39 0.30
CA GLY A 260 -39.81 8.17 1.45
C GLY A 260 -39.19 8.63 2.78
N ASP A 261 -39.93 8.38 3.88
CA ASP A 261 -39.44 8.70 5.22
C ASP A 261 -38.49 7.58 5.70
N PRO A 262 -37.19 7.85 5.95
CA PRO A 262 -36.27 6.86 6.50
C PRO A 262 -36.53 6.54 7.98
N GLY A 263 -37.59 7.10 8.60
CA GLY A 263 -38.03 6.82 9.96
C GLY A 263 -37.11 7.33 11.09
N ALA A 264 -35.80 7.43 10.84
CA ALA A 264 -34.78 7.95 11.74
C ALA A 264 -34.38 9.38 11.40
N ALA A 265 -34.13 10.19 12.43
CA ALA A 265 -33.71 11.58 12.25
C ALA A 265 -32.25 11.72 11.78
N THR A 266 -31.39 10.77 12.13
CA THR A 266 -29.95 10.82 11.84
C THR A 266 -29.41 9.40 11.65
N ALA A 267 -28.47 9.23 10.73
CA ALA A 267 -27.75 7.98 10.56
C ALA A 267 -26.96 7.61 11.83
N THR A 268 -27.07 6.36 12.28
CA THR A 268 -26.30 5.87 13.42
C THR A 268 -24.94 5.37 12.96
N ILE A 269 -23.86 5.82 13.62
CA ILE A 269 -22.46 5.50 13.29
C ILE A 269 -21.83 4.80 14.51
N PRO A 270 -21.90 3.47 14.65
CA PRO A 270 -21.51 2.80 15.89
C PRO A 270 -20.01 2.54 15.99
N ASN A 271 -19.32 2.37 14.86
CA ASN A 271 -17.89 2.12 14.86
C ASN A 271 -17.14 3.45 14.85
N SER A 272 -16.41 3.72 15.94
CA SER A 272 -15.57 4.91 16.05
C SER A 272 -14.09 4.57 16.14
N PRO A 273 -13.22 5.31 15.42
CA PRO A 273 -11.79 5.22 15.58
C PRO A 273 -11.44 5.53 17.03
N SER A 274 -10.46 4.81 17.54
CA SER A 274 -9.96 4.97 18.90
C SER A 274 -8.44 4.76 18.90
N THR A 275 -7.81 4.89 20.06
CA THR A 275 -6.38 4.61 20.19
C THR A 275 -6.02 3.16 19.91
N THR A 276 -6.99 2.24 19.85
CA THR A 276 -6.79 0.80 19.58
C THR A 276 -7.56 0.29 18.36
N GLN A 277 -8.18 1.17 17.59
CA GLN A 277 -9.04 0.78 16.48
C GLN A 277 -9.03 1.80 15.33
N LEU A 278 -8.93 1.28 14.11
CA LEU A 278 -9.22 2.00 12.88
C LEU A 278 -10.56 1.53 12.31
N VAL A 279 -11.31 2.46 11.71
CA VAL A 279 -12.57 2.19 11.02
C VAL A 279 -12.44 2.71 9.59
N ASP A 280 -12.73 1.84 8.63
CA ASP A 280 -12.92 2.19 7.22
C ASP A 280 -14.14 1.42 6.67
N CYS A 281 -15.27 2.12 6.60
CA CYS A 281 -16.54 1.60 6.10
C CYS A 281 -16.59 1.40 4.58
N THR A 282 -15.55 1.83 3.86
CA THR A 282 -15.42 1.66 2.41
C THR A 282 -14.82 0.30 2.05
N LYS A 283 -14.24 -0.37 3.05
CA LYS A 283 -13.64 -1.69 2.91
C LYS A 283 -14.66 -2.80 3.13
N ASN A 284 -14.32 -3.98 2.62
CA ASN A 284 -15.09 -5.20 2.81
C ASN A 284 -14.14 -6.39 3.02
N TRP A 285 -13.38 -6.31 4.09
CA TRP A 285 -12.40 -7.31 4.45
C TRP A 285 -13.04 -8.63 4.86
N ALA A 286 -12.38 -9.75 4.58
CA ALA A 286 -12.70 -11.00 5.25
C ALA A 286 -12.29 -10.91 6.73
N VAL A 287 -13.14 -11.42 7.62
CA VAL A 287 -12.89 -11.41 9.06
C VAL A 287 -11.55 -12.10 9.33
N ASN A 288 -10.68 -11.40 10.06
CA ASN A 288 -9.34 -11.83 10.45
C ASN A 288 -8.30 -12.03 9.32
N GLU A 289 -8.58 -11.64 8.08
CA GLU A 289 -7.61 -11.78 6.98
C GLU A 289 -6.32 -10.94 7.16
N HIS A 290 -6.38 -9.88 7.97
CA HIS A 290 -5.25 -9.01 8.25
C HIS A 290 -4.58 -9.29 9.60
N VAL A 291 -5.03 -10.30 10.34
CA VAL A 291 -4.42 -10.66 11.63
C VAL A 291 -2.93 -10.98 11.46
N GLY A 292 -2.14 -10.46 12.38
CA GLY A 292 -0.68 -10.56 12.40
C GLY A 292 0.05 -9.70 11.38
N LYS A 293 -0.65 -9.07 10.41
CA LYS A 293 -0.05 -8.06 9.53
C LYS A 293 0.20 -6.78 10.34
N LEU A 294 0.91 -5.83 9.75
CA LEU A 294 1.17 -4.54 10.36
C LEU A 294 0.30 -3.47 9.68
N VAL A 295 -0.22 -2.52 10.45
CA VAL A 295 -0.89 -1.31 9.93
C VAL A 295 -0.06 -0.09 10.30
N GLN A 296 0.46 0.61 9.30
CA GLN A 296 1.11 1.90 9.44
C GLN A 296 0.06 3.00 9.37
N LEU A 297 -0.06 3.79 10.44
CA LEU A 297 -0.94 4.94 10.51
C LEU A 297 -0.13 6.20 10.20
N SER A 298 -0.59 6.99 9.22
CA SER A 298 0.01 8.28 8.89
C SER A 298 -1.01 9.39 9.10
N SER A 299 -0.65 10.34 9.98
CA SER A 299 -1.41 11.59 10.13
C SER A 299 -0.95 12.60 9.09
N ASN A 300 -1.86 13.45 8.63
CA ASN A 300 -1.57 14.42 7.59
C ASN A 300 -0.43 15.39 8.00
N VAL A 301 0.34 15.85 7.01
CA VAL A 301 1.53 16.74 7.04
C VAL A 301 2.89 16.02 7.17
N VAL A 302 3.49 15.74 6.01
CA VAL A 302 4.92 15.84 5.59
C VAL A 302 6.02 15.15 6.42
N LEU A 303 5.84 14.80 7.69
CA LEU A 303 6.85 14.11 8.53
C LEU A 303 6.20 13.32 9.69
N SER A 304 5.06 12.67 9.46
CA SER A 304 4.52 11.72 10.45
C SER A 304 5.49 10.54 10.56
N VAL A 305 6.10 10.34 11.73
CA VAL A 305 6.73 9.06 12.09
C VAL A 305 5.56 8.08 12.17
N GLY A 306 5.25 7.44 11.05
CA GLY A 306 4.06 6.59 10.93
C GLY A 306 4.04 5.59 12.09
N GLN A 307 2.93 5.56 12.83
CA GLN A 307 2.79 4.63 13.94
C GLN A 307 2.36 3.28 13.36
N VAL A 308 3.24 2.29 13.36
CA VAL A 308 2.88 0.93 12.92
C VAL A 308 2.39 0.10 14.11
N ARG A 309 1.30 -0.63 13.92
CA ARG A 309 0.68 -1.51 14.92
C ARG A 309 0.49 -2.90 14.35
N ARG A 310 0.70 -3.92 15.18
CA ARG A 310 0.35 -5.29 14.82
C ARG A 310 -1.16 -5.49 14.96
N ILE A 311 -1.81 -5.93 13.89
CA ILE A 311 -3.24 -6.18 13.87
C ILE A 311 -3.51 -7.48 14.63
N VAL A 312 -4.43 -7.44 15.60
CA VAL A 312 -4.82 -8.61 16.42
C VAL A 312 -6.19 -9.17 16.03
N SER A 313 -7.04 -8.35 15.43
CA SER A 313 -8.30 -8.77 14.79
C SER A 313 -8.72 -7.75 13.74
N ASN A 314 -9.52 -8.21 12.77
CA ASN A 314 -10.23 -7.32 11.87
C ASN A 314 -11.63 -7.85 11.57
N THR A 315 -12.58 -6.92 11.43
CA THR A 315 -13.88 -7.20 10.78
C THR A 315 -13.80 -6.81 9.30
N ALA A 316 -14.93 -6.70 8.62
CA ALA A 316 -15.00 -6.19 7.26
C ALA A 316 -14.57 -4.72 7.13
N THR A 317 -14.69 -3.93 8.20
CA THR A 317 -14.50 -2.47 8.15
C THR A 317 -13.65 -1.93 9.31
N THR A 318 -13.08 -2.79 10.14
CA THR A 318 -12.31 -2.36 11.31
C THR A 318 -11.03 -3.16 11.48
N LEU A 319 -9.95 -2.47 11.86
CA LEU A 319 -8.70 -3.07 12.31
C LEU A 319 -8.53 -2.77 13.79
N VAL A 320 -8.07 -3.77 14.57
CA VAL A 320 -7.88 -3.64 16.03
C VAL A 320 -6.46 -4.05 16.40
N TRP A 321 -5.87 -3.36 17.38
CA TRP A 321 -4.56 -3.65 17.96
C TRP A 321 -4.55 -3.41 19.47
N THR A 322 -3.48 -3.82 20.15
CA THR A 322 -3.39 -3.75 21.63
C THR A 322 -2.68 -2.51 22.15
N LEU A 323 -1.53 -2.15 21.59
CA LEU A 323 -0.78 -0.97 22.05
C LEU A 323 -1.40 0.32 21.52
N ALA A 324 -1.83 1.21 22.41
CA ALA A 324 -2.43 2.49 22.04
C ALA A 324 -1.59 3.26 21.00
N ALA A 325 -2.25 3.73 19.96
CA ALA A 325 -1.76 4.70 18.98
C ALA A 325 -2.42 6.06 19.23
N THR A 326 -1.96 7.08 18.53
CA THR A 326 -2.75 8.29 18.32
C THR A 326 -4.02 7.88 17.59
N ALA A 327 -5.19 8.24 18.14
CA ALA A 327 -6.48 7.83 17.56
C ALA A 327 -6.57 8.28 16.09
N PRO A 328 -6.89 7.38 15.15
CA PRO A 328 -7.12 7.76 13.76
C PRO A 328 -8.25 8.79 13.65
N VAL A 329 -8.11 9.74 12.74
CA VAL A 329 -9.06 10.82 12.52
C VAL A 329 -9.82 10.56 11.23
N ASN A 330 -11.15 10.60 11.33
CA ASN A 330 -12.08 10.42 10.20
C ASN A 330 -11.75 11.38 9.05
N GLY A 331 -11.61 10.85 7.84
CA GLY A 331 -11.31 11.58 6.61
C GLY A 331 -9.89 12.14 6.47
N THR A 332 -8.97 11.86 7.41
CA THR A 332 -7.60 12.40 7.31
C THR A 332 -6.51 11.38 7.59
N THR A 333 -6.68 10.45 8.52
CA THR A 333 -5.66 9.43 8.78
C THR A 333 -5.63 8.44 7.62
N LYS A 334 -4.53 8.41 6.89
CA LYS A 334 -4.25 7.37 5.90
C LYS A 334 -3.59 6.18 6.59
N TYR A 335 -3.78 5.00 6.03
CA TYR A 335 -3.13 3.81 6.53
C TYR A 335 -2.65 2.90 5.41
N VAL A 336 -1.61 2.13 5.70
CA VAL A 336 -1.11 1.06 4.84
C VAL A 336 -1.02 -0.20 5.68
N ILE A 337 -1.57 -1.29 5.17
CA ILE A 337 -1.39 -2.64 5.71
C ILE A 337 -0.21 -3.29 4.99
N GLU A 338 0.84 -3.61 5.73
CA GLU A 338 2.05 -4.25 5.21
C GLU A 338 2.25 -5.66 5.77
N ASP A 339 3.01 -6.48 5.07
CA ASP A 339 3.48 -7.76 5.60
C ASP A 339 4.33 -7.52 6.85
N ILE A 340 4.25 -8.44 7.81
CA ILE A 340 5.14 -8.43 8.97
C ILE A 340 6.57 -8.78 8.61
N LYS A 341 6.80 -9.53 7.53
CA LYS A 341 8.14 -9.83 7.05
C LYS A 341 8.67 -8.60 6.28
N PRO A 342 9.63 -7.82 6.83
CA PRO A 342 10.21 -6.72 6.08
C PRO A 342 11.12 -7.25 4.96
N PHE A 343 11.40 -6.39 3.99
CA PHE A 343 12.32 -6.69 2.91
C PHE A 343 13.71 -7.06 3.45
N GLY A 344 14.22 -8.23 3.06
CA GLY A 344 15.55 -8.69 3.47
C GLY A 344 15.61 -9.37 4.84
N THR A 345 14.49 -9.90 5.31
CA THR A 345 14.45 -10.79 6.49
C THR A 345 15.32 -12.04 6.25
N ASP A 346 16.02 -12.52 7.27
CA ASP A 346 16.92 -13.68 7.19
C ASP A 346 16.16 -14.99 6.91
N ARG A 347 16.69 -15.82 6.01
CA ARG A 347 16.31 -17.22 5.89
C ARG A 347 17.25 -18.04 6.75
N THR A 348 16.81 -18.37 7.95
CA THR A 348 17.54 -19.30 8.82
C THR A 348 18.00 -20.51 8.00
N PRO A 349 19.31 -20.85 7.97
CA PRO A 349 19.77 -22.04 7.29
C PRO A 349 19.47 -23.31 8.11
N MET A 350 19.07 -23.15 9.38
CA MET A 350 18.90 -24.24 10.32
C MET A 350 17.54 -24.93 10.12
N GLY A 351 17.51 -26.27 10.27
CA GLY A 351 16.28 -27.04 10.12
C GLY A 351 15.83 -27.25 8.67
N VAL A 352 16.54 -26.67 7.70
CA VAL A 352 16.30 -26.79 6.27
C VAL A 352 17.46 -27.57 5.63
N ILE A 353 17.15 -28.73 5.08
CA ILE A 353 18.09 -29.50 4.23
C ILE A 353 17.91 -29.06 2.76
N GLY A 354 16.68 -28.73 2.36
CA GLY A 354 16.38 -28.22 1.02
C GLY A 354 15.01 -27.54 0.94
N GLY A 355 14.85 -26.67 -0.06
CA GLY A 355 13.58 -26.01 -0.38
C GLY A 355 13.24 -24.79 0.47
N GLY A 356 13.89 -24.53 1.60
CA GLY A 356 13.67 -23.31 2.42
C GLY A 356 12.50 -23.39 3.40
N THR A 357 12.13 -22.24 3.96
CA THR A 357 11.10 -22.07 5.00
C THR A 357 9.76 -21.53 4.48
N GLU A 358 9.63 -21.29 3.17
CA GLU A 358 8.44 -20.72 2.55
C GLU A 358 8.14 -21.38 1.21
N GLY A 359 6.87 -21.48 0.83
CA GLY A 359 6.46 -22.16 -0.39
C GLY A 359 4.95 -22.27 -0.56
N PHE A 360 4.55 -23.01 -1.58
CA PHE A 360 3.15 -23.40 -1.80
C PHE A 360 2.96 -24.82 -1.28
N ALA A 361 1.89 -25.03 -0.53
CA ALA A 361 1.49 -26.38 -0.19
C ALA A 361 1.17 -27.16 -1.47
N THR A 362 1.59 -28.42 -1.52
CA THR A 362 1.28 -29.37 -2.59
C THR A 362 0.02 -30.18 -2.28
N SER A 363 -0.34 -30.27 -1.00
CA SER A 363 -1.62 -30.80 -0.48
C SER A 363 -1.72 -30.50 1.02
N GLY A 364 -2.81 -30.91 1.66
CA GLY A 364 -2.95 -30.78 3.11
C GLY A 364 -4.30 -31.26 3.62
N SER A 365 -4.53 -31.02 4.90
CA SER A 365 -5.79 -31.28 5.60
C SER A 365 -6.09 -30.13 6.57
N THR A 366 -7.11 -30.28 7.43
CA THR A 366 -7.32 -29.35 8.55
C THR A 366 -6.23 -29.45 9.63
N THR A 367 -5.36 -30.46 9.60
CA THR A 367 -4.32 -30.72 10.61
C THR A 367 -2.91 -30.80 10.03
N THR A 368 -2.76 -30.68 8.70
CA THR A 368 -1.47 -30.83 8.04
C THR A 368 -1.30 -29.87 6.87
N LEU A 369 -0.06 -29.44 6.66
CA LEU A 369 0.42 -28.81 5.44
C LEU A 369 1.50 -29.69 4.83
N VAL A 370 1.35 -30.08 3.57
CA VAL A 370 2.30 -30.94 2.85
C VAL A 370 2.92 -30.16 1.68
N ASP A 371 4.24 -30.01 1.68
CA ASP A 371 5.00 -29.47 0.56
C ASP A 371 6.11 -30.44 0.15
N THR A 372 5.86 -31.16 -0.94
CA THR A 372 6.78 -32.17 -1.48
C THR A 372 8.06 -31.58 -2.09
N ASN A 373 8.14 -30.26 -2.27
CA ASN A 373 9.36 -29.57 -2.73
C ASN A 373 10.31 -29.22 -1.57
N LYS A 374 9.98 -29.59 -0.33
CA LYS A 374 10.79 -29.31 0.86
C LYS A 374 11.54 -30.53 1.34
N ASN A 375 12.61 -30.24 2.08
CA ASN A 375 13.32 -31.24 2.86
C ASN A 375 13.75 -30.60 4.18
N TRP A 376 12.93 -30.78 5.21
CA TRP A 376 13.19 -30.28 6.56
C TRP A 376 13.81 -31.35 7.45
N GLU A 377 14.59 -30.91 8.43
CA GLU A 377 15.02 -31.79 9.50
C GLU A 377 13.81 -32.26 10.32
N LEU A 378 13.75 -33.57 10.59
CA LEU A 378 12.68 -34.18 11.37
C LEU A 378 12.48 -33.46 12.71
N ASN A 379 11.24 -33.04 12.95
CA ASN A 379 10.78 -32.32 14.14
C ASN A 379 11.54 -31.05 14.51
N TYR A 380 12.43 -30.51 13.66
CA TYR A 380 13.17 -29.28 13.96
C TYR A 380 12.24 -28.13 14.35
N TRP A 381 11.11 -27.98 13.65
CA TRP A 381 10.15 -26.91 13.87
C TRP A 381 9.27 -27.10 15.13
N SER A 382 9.43 -28.22 15.85
CA SER A 382 8.67 -28.57 17.05
C SER A 382 9.50 -29.17 18.19
N ARG A 383 10.85 -29.12 18.15
CA ARG A 383 11.74 -29.88 19.06
C ARG A 383 11.52 -29.64 20.55
N THR A 384 11.49 -28.38 20.98
CA THR A 384 11.50 -28.00 22.41
C THR A 384 10.42 -26.98 22.74
N ALA A 385 10.10 -26.12 21.77
CA ALA A 385 8.94 -25.25 21.76
C ALA A 385 8.30 -25.30 20.36
N GLN A 386 7.00 -25.03 20.30
CA GLN A 386 6.27 -24.96 19.04
C GLN A 386 6.61 -23.64 18.35
N ARG A 387 7.26 -23.73 17.19
CA ARG A 387 7.37 -22.58 16.28
C ARG A 387 6.08 -22.44 15.48
N TYR A 388 5.95 -21.31 14.80
CA TYR A 388 4.73 -20.98 14.07
C TYR A 388 4.97 -21.00 12.56
N VAL A 389 3.98 -21.51 11.82
CA VAL A 389 3.84 -21.30 10.37
C VAL A 389 2.74 -20.29 10.14
N ARG A 390 2.97 -19.36 9.23
CA ARG A 390 1.99 -18.37 8.81
C ARG A 390 1.52 -18.68 7.40
N ILE A 391 0.21 -18.57 7.17
CA ILE A 391 -0.36 -18.59 5.82
C ILE A 391 -0.40 -17.15 5.30
N VAL A 392 0.33 -16.91 4.22
CA VAL A 392 0.51 -15.57 3.63
C VAL A 392 -0.40 -15.33 2.43
N GLU A 393 -0.84 -16.39 1.74
CA GLU A 393 -1.79 -16.30 0.63
C GLU A 393 -2.67 -17.55 0.51
N GLY A 394 -3.80 -17.41 -0.18
CA GLY A 394 -4.72 -18.51 -0.47
C GLY A 394 -5.60 -18.91 0.72
N THR A 395 -6.06 -20.16 0.71
CA THR A 395 -6.93 -20.69 1.75
C THR A 395 -6.24 -20.66 3.12
N GLY A 396 -6.86 -19.99 4.10
CA GLY A 396 -6.35 -19.84 5.46
C GLY A 396 -5.46 -18.62 5.71
N VAL A 397 -5.38 -17.67 4.76
CA VAL A 397 -4.56 -16.45 4.88
C VAL A 397 -4.76 -15.71 6.20
N GLY A 398 -3.66 -15.21 6.76
CA GLY A 398 -3.63 -14.46 8.02
C GLY A 398 -3.50 -15.33 9.27
N THR A 399 -3.65 -16.65 9.14
CA THR A 399 -3.49 -17.56 10.29
C THR A 399 -2.03 -17.82 10.61
N GLU A 400 -1.71 -17.78 11.91
CA GLU A 400 -0.42 -18.19 12.47
C GLU A 400 -0.66 -19.41 13.34
N ILE A 401 0.00 -20.51 12.99
CA ILE A 401 -0.34 -21.85 13.50
C ILE A 401 0.89 -22.46 14.16
N ALA A 402 0.72 -22.86 15.42
CA ALA A 402 1.74 -23.59 16.15
C ALA A 402 1.99 -24.99 15.53
N ILE A 403 3.24 -25.27 15.18
CA ILE A 403 3.68 -26.55 14.61
C ILE A 403 3.90 -27.54 15.74
N THR A 404 3.15 -28.63 15.75
CA THR A 404 3.23 -29.68 16.79
C THR A 404 4.22 -30.79 16.45
N SER A 405 4.41 -31.08 15.16
CA SER A 405 5.45 -31.97 14.66
C SER A 405 5.75 -31.67 13.20
N ASN A 406 6.90 -32.10 12.70
CA ASN A 406 7.18 -32.03 11.26
C ASN A 406 8.00 -33.23 10.78
N THR A 407 7.70 -33.68 9.55
CA THR A 407 8.58 -34.56 8.77
C THR A 407 9.43 -33.71 7.81
N ALA A 408 10.07 -34.35 6.82
CA ALA A 408 10.81 -33.64 5.78
C ALA A 408 9.93 -32.76 4.87
N THR A 409 8.66 -33.11 4.70
CA THR A 409 7.74 -32.46 3.74
C THR A 409 6.40 -32.06 4.36
N THR A 410 6.19 -32.31 5.65
CA THR A 410 4.89 -32.12 6.29
C THR A 410 5.03 -31.38 7.62
N LEU A 411 4.26 -30.31 7.78
CA LEU A 411 4.01 -29.67 9.08
C LEU A 411 2.67 -30.20 9.62
N THR A 412 2.66 -30.62 10.87
CA THR A 412 1.45 -31.06 11.58
C THR A 412 1.08 -30.03 12.64
N PHE A 413 -0.20 -29.76 12.79
CA PHE A 413 -0.74 -28.80 13.74
C PHE A 413 -2.14 -29.21 14.25
N ALA A 414 -2.67 -28.46 15.21
CA ALA A 414 -4.04 -28.67 15.70
C ALA A 414 -5.08 -28.33 14.63
N ALA A 415 -6.27 -28.94 14.70
CA ALA A 415 -7.31 -28.77 13.68
C ALA A 415 -7.66 -27.28 13.45
N GLN A 416 -7.60 -26.86 12.19
CA GLN A 416 -7.93 -25.52 11.71
C GLN A 416 -9.37 -25.46 11.18
N ALA A 417 -9.93 -24.26 11.11
CA ALA A 417 -11.26 -23.99 10.53
C ALA A 417 -11.29 -24.04 8.98
N PHE A 418 -10.16 -24.35 8.35
CA PHE A 418 -9.98 -24.46 6.92
C PHE A 418 -9.15 -25.69 6.58
N THR A 419 -9.20 -26.12 5.32
CA THR A 419 -8.38 -27.22 4.81
C THR A 419 -7.26 -26.62 3.97
N VAL A 420 -6.01 -26.97 4.28
CA VAL A 420 -4.86 -26.55 3.45
C VAL A 420 -4.97 -27.19 2.07
N ASP A 421 -4.77 -26.39 1.02
CA ASP A 421 -4.83 -26.81 -0.38
C ASP A 421 -3.66 -26.23 -1.20
N THR A 422 -3.67 -26.45 -2.51
CA THR A 422 -2.58 -26.02 -3.41
C THR A 422 -2.48 -24.52 -3.63
N THR A 423 -3.47 -23.75 -3.18
CA THR A 423 -3.45 -22.28 -3.20
C THR A 423 -2.80 -21.70 -1.96
N THR A 424 -2.68 -22.48 -0.87
CA THR A 424 -2.11 -22.06 0.40
C THR A 424 -0.60 -21.81 0.26
N ARG A 425 -0.19 -20.53 0.27
CA ARG A 425 1.22 -20.14 0.40
C ARG A 425 1.54 -19.88 1.87
N TYR A 426 2.69 -20.37 2.33
CA TYR A 426 3.09 -20.32 3.73
C TYR A 426 4.53 -19.85 3.91
N VAL A 427 4.82 -19.43 5.14
CA VAL A 427 6.17 -19.09 5.63
C VAL A 427 6.32 -19.54 7.09
N ILE A 428 7.42 -20.19 7.42
CA ILE A 428 7.77 -20.52 8.81
C ILE A 428 8.38 -19.28 9.47
N MET A 429 7.80 -18.87 10.59
CA MET A 429 8.17 -17.66 11.33
C MET A 429 9.37 -17.92 12.26
N ASP A 430 10.55 -18.28 11.74
CA ASP A 430 11.74 -18.49 12.60
C ASP A 430 12.49 -17.19 12.89
N THR A 431 12.60 -16.31 11.90
CA THR A 431 13.42 -15.08 11.94
C THR A 431 12.60 -13.80 12.09
N PHE A 432 11.29 -13.92 12.31
CA PHE A 432 10.41 -12.80 12.61
C PHE A 432 9.25 -13.26 13.51
N GLY A 433 8.62 -12.33 14.22
CA GLY A 433 7.58 -12.67 15.19
C GLY A 433 7.17 -11.48 16.05
N THR A 434 6.60 -11.77 17.21
CA THR A 434 6.27 -10.76 18.24
C THR A 434 7.02 -11.11 19.51
N ALA A 435 7.61 -10.11 20.16
CA ALA A 435 8.21 -10.28 21.46
C ALA A 435 7.17 -10.76 22.48
N THR A 436 7.61 -11.64 23.38
CA THR A 436 6.83 -12.12 24.53
C THR A 436 7.26 -11.46 25.84
N ALA A 437 8.47 -10.88 25.86
CA ALA A 437 9.01 -10.03 26.91
C ALA A 437 10.24 -9.28 26.38
N GLY A 438 10.74 -8.30 27.14
CA GLY A 438 11.93 -7.55 26.77
C GLY A 438 12.55 -6.77 27.92
N SER A 439 13.79 -6.36 27.75
CA SER A 439 14.49 -5.36 28.57
C SER A 439 15.26 -4.40 27.66
N THR A 440 15.94 -3.41 28.23
CA THR A 440 16.76 -2.47 27.46
C THR A 440 17.93 -3.11 26.71
N THR A 441 18.25 -4.39 26.97
CA THR A 441 19.35 -5.10 26.31
C THR A 441 18.95 -6.43 25.68
N VAL A 442 17.68 -6.84 25.83
CA VAL A 442 17.21 -8.11 25.28
C VAL A 442 15.79 -8.05 24.74
N LEU A 443 15.54 -8.85 23.71
CA LEU A 443 14.22 -9.23 23.24
C LEU A 443 14.03 -10.72 23.48
N THR A 444 12.91 -11.12 24.08
CA THR A 444 12.58 -12.53 24.32
C THR A 444 11.29 -12.91 23.59
N ASP A 445 11.35 -14.00 22.82
CA ASP A 445 10.21 -14.61 22.13
C ASP A 445 10.16 -16.11 22.44
N THR A 446 9.30 -16.49 23.38
CA THR A 446 9.16 -17.89 23.84
C THR A 446 8.55 -18.83 22.78
N THR A 447 8.09 -18.30 21.64
CA THR A 447 7.66 -19.10 20.49
C THR A 447 8.84 -19.58 19.61
N LYS A 448 10.07 -19.14 19.93
CA LYS A 448 11.29 -19.48 19.18
C LYS A 448 12.11 -20.56 19.87
N ASN A 449 12.98 -21.21 19.08
CA ASN A 449 13.91 -22.24 19.55
C ASN A 449 15.22 -22.24 18.74
N TRP A 450 15.86 -21.09 18.72
CA TRP A 450 17.08 -20.79 17.97
C TRP A 450 18.32 -21.59 18.42
N GLY A 451 19.25 -21.80 17.50
CA GLY A 451 20.60 -22.23 17.86
C GLY A 451 21.33 -21.14 18.64
N VAL A 452 22.11 -21.53 19.66
CA VAL A 452 22.91 -20.57 20.45
C VAL A 452 23.87 -19.82 19.53
N ASN A 453 23.86 -18.48 19.61
CA ASN A 453 24.68 -17.56 18.83
C ASN A 453 24.55 -17.68 17.29
N GLN A 454 23.48 -18.31 16.79
CA GLN A 454 23.27 -18.43 15.34
C GLN A 454 23.06 -17.09 14.64
N PHE A 455 22.61 -16.05 15.36
CA PHE A 455 22.35 -14.72 14.81
C PHE A 455 23.34 -13.66 15.28
N THR A 456 24.45 -14.05 15.91
CA THR A 456 25.49 -13.08 16.30
C THR A 456 26.00 -12.30 15.08
N ASN A 457 26.17 -10.98 15.24
CA ASN A 457 26.51 -9.99 14.20
C ASN A 457 25.43 -9.71 13.15
N LYS A 458 24.29 -10.41 13.19
CA LYS A 458 23.09 -10.01 12.44
C LYS A 458 22.42 -8.82 13.13
N ARG A 459 21.39 -8.28 12.49
CA ARG A 459 20.61 -7.14 13.01
C ARG A 459 19.19 -7.58 13.33
N VAL A 460 18.65 -7.10 14.44
CA VAL A 460 17.21 -7.18 14.75
C VAL A 460 16.59 -5.81 14.53
N ARG A 461 15.46 -5.76 13.82
CA ARG A 461 14.66 -4.55 13.63
C ARG A 461 13.32 -4.69 14.32
N PHE A 462 12.90 -3.65 15.03
CA PHE A 462 11.57 -3.56 15.61
C PHE A 462 10.63 -2.87 14.63
N LEU A 463 9.53 -3.54 14.30
CA LEU A 463 8.62 -3.18 13.21
C LEU A 463 7.34 -2.53 13.73
N SER A 464 6.88 -2.95 14.92
CA SER A 464 5.74 -2.38 15.62
C SER A 464 6.01 -2.22 17.11
N GLY A 465 5.05 -1.68 17.84
CA GLY A 465 5.10 -1.62 19.30
C GLY A 465 6.07 -0.56 19.82
N THR A 466 6.56 -0.77 21.05
CA THR A 466 7.57 0.11 21.65
C THR A 466 8.89 0.06 20.85
N SER A 467 9.50 1.23 20.62
CA SER A 467 10.80 1.35 19.93
C SER A 467 10.79 0.88 18.46
N GLN A 468 9.64 0.92 17.81
CA GLN A 468 9.50 0.76 16.36
C GLN A 468 10.50 1.60 15.56
N GLY A 469 10.99 1.02 14.46
CA GLY A 469 11.95 1.63 13.54
C GLY A 469 13.40 1.42 13.94
N ASN A 470 13.67 1.13 15.21
CA ASN A 470 15.03 0.91 15.68
C ASN A 470 15.59 -0.44 15.23
N GLU A 471 16.88 -0.44 14.93
CA GLU A 471 17.65 -1.61 14.51
C GLU A 471 18.88 -1.78 15.41
N TYR A 472 19.14 -2.99 15.88
CA TYR A 472 20.24 -3.29 16.80
C TYR A 472 21.10 -4.46 16.32
N ILE A 473 22.40 -4.39 16.60
CA ILE A 473 23.32 -5.52 16.41
C ILE A 473 23.04 -6.57 17.48
N ILE A 474 22.85 -7.81 17.05
CA ILE A 474 22.73 -8.96 17.92
C ILE A 474 24.14 -9.38 18.35
N THR A 475 24.44 -9.23 19.63
CA THR A 475 25.75 -9.58 20.21
C THR A 475 25.82 -11.05 20.61
N ALA A 476 24.68 -11.62 21.02
CA ALA A 476 24.52 -13.03 21.35
C ALA A 476 23.04 -13.43 21.23
N ASN A 477 22.76 -14.72 21.12
CA ASN A 477 21.39 -15.23 21.27
C ASN A 477 21.35 -16.61 21.94
N THR A 478 20.30 -16.85 22.71
CA THR A 478 19.91 -18.18 23.20
C THR A 478 18.82 -18.76 22.31
N ALA A 479 18.10 -19.78 22.79
CA ALA A 479 16.97 -20.39 22.07
C ALA A 479 15.79 -19.43 21.85
N ASN A 480 15.59 -18.45 22.72
CA ASN A 480 14.43 -17.57 22.68
C ASN A 480 14.74 -16.11 23.02
N THR A 481 16.01 -15.75 23.20
CA THR A 481 16.42 -14.39 23.56
C THR A 481 17.51 -13.90 22.63
N LEU A 482 17.30 -12.70 22.06
CA LEU A 482 18.33 -11.92 21.38
C LEU A 482 18.90 -10.90 22.37
N THR A 483 20.23 -10.82 22.45
CA THR A 483 20.94 -9.83 23.25
C THR A 483 21.56 -8.78 22.33
N TYR A 484 21.43 -7.51 22.70
CA TYR A 484 21.97 -6.36 21.97
C TYR A 484 22.49 -5.30 22.96
N ALA A 485 23.06 -4.21 22.45
CA ALA A 485 23.52 -3.08 23.25
C ALA A 485 22.36 -2.34 23.96
N LEU A 486 22.65 -1.31 24.76
CA LEU A 486 21.59 -0.53 25.41
C LEU A 486 20.66 0.11 24.38
N GLY A 487 19.37 -0.18 24.49
CA GLY A 487 18.27 0.40 23.72
C GLY A 487 17.02 0.61 24.59
N THR A 488 15.88 0.79 23.95
CA THR A 488 14.58 0.85 24.63
C THR A 488 13.97 -0.55 24.72
N ALA A 489 13.42 -0.90 25.89
CA ALA A 489 12.84 -2.22 26.12
C ALA A 489 11.63 -2.48 25.20
N PRO A 490 11.62 -3.57 24.41
CA PRO A 490 10.45 -3.94 23.62
C PRO A 490 9.34 -4.48 24.54
N ASP A 491 8.10 -4.25 24.13
CA ASP A 491 6.90 -4.77 24.80
C ASP A 491 6.32 -5.98 24.05
N VAL A 492 5.25 -6.56 24.60
CA VAL A 492 4.57 -7.73 24.01
C VAL A 492 3.79 -7.44 22.72
N SER A 493 3.75 -6.19 22.27
CA SER A 493 3.18 -5.76 20.98
C SER A 493 4.26 -5.51 19.91
N THR A 494 5.53 -5.68 20.29
CA THR A 494 6.67 -5.39 19.43
C THR A 494 6.86 -6.54 18.43
N ALA A 495 6.42 -6.33 17.19
CA ALA A 495 6.80 -7.17 16.08
C ALA A 495 8.26 -6.91 15.72
N TYR A 496 8.99 -7.95 15.37
CA TYR A 496 10.41 -7.86 15.02
C TYR A 496 10.77 -8.79 13.87
N ALA A 497 11.89 -8.48 13.22
CA ALA A 497 12.54 -9.38 12.27
C ALA A 497 14.07 -9.33 12.43
N ILE A 498 14.71 -10.44 12.14
CA ILE A 498 16.16 -10.59 12.01
C ILE A 498 16.50 -10.39 10.54
N LEU A 499 17.44 -9.51 10.26
CA LEU A 499 17.78 -9.09 8.90
C LEU A 499 18.99 -9.85 8.36
N GLU A 500 18.91 -10.21 7.08
CA GLU A 500 19.90 -11.07 6.41
C GLU A 500 21.19 -10.32 6.08
N ALA A 501 21.03 -9.10 5.56
CA ALA A 501 22.10 -8.29 5.01
C ALA A 501 23.02 -7.71 6.08
N THR A 502 24.29 -7.54 5.71
CA THR A 502 25.21 -6.65 6.42
C THR A 502 24.74 -5.20 6.25
N PRO A 503 24.87 -4.34 7.29
CA PRO A 503 24.55 -2.92 7.20
C PRO A 503 25.17 -2.22 5.98
N LYS A 504 24.37 -1.36 5.34
CA LYS A 504 24.76 -0.57 4.18
C LYS A 504 25.07 0.87 4.63
N ALA A 505 26.32 1.29 4.48
CA ALA A 505 26.83 2.57 4.95
C ALA A 505 26.96 3.59 3.79
N ASN A 506 27.90 4.52 3.88
CA ASN A 506 28.08 5.59 2.90
C ASN A 506 28.81 5.11 1.64
N GLY A 507 28.59 5.79 0.51
CA GLY A 507 29.27 5.47 -0.75
C GLY A 507 28.77 4.16 -1.36
N ILE A 508 27.46 3.97 -1.36
CA ILE A 508 26.75 2.83 -1.95
C ILE A 508 25.84 3.30 -3.07
N HIS A 509 25.46 2.37 -3.93
CA HIS A 509 24.43 2.55 -4.95
C HIS A 509 23.62 1.25 -5.07
N LEU A 510 22.34 1.35 -5.41
CA LEU A 510 21.44 0.21 -5.58
C LEU A 510 21.05 0.12 -7.06
N ASP A 511 21.62 -0.84 -7.77
CA ASP A 511 21.42 -0.98 -9.22
C ASP A 511 20.42 -2.11 -9.51
N CYS A 512 19.28 -1.76 -10.11
CA CYS A 512 18.32 -2.74 -10.61
C CYS A 512 18.72 -3.20 -12.00
N ILE A 513 18.99 -4.51 -12.16
CA ILE A 513 19.51 -5.05 -13.42
C ILE A 513 18.40 -5.21 -14.44
N HIS A 514 18.60 -4.63 -15.62
CA HIS A 514 17.70 -4.73 -16.75
C HIS A 514 18.49 -4.84 -18.06
N ASN A 515 17.93 -5.54 -19.06
CA ASN A 515 18.54 -5.76 -20.38
C ASN A 515 19.94 -6.42 -20.38
N SER A 516 20.32 -7.12 -19.32
CA SER A 516 21.50 -7.99 -19.32
C SER A 516 21.35 -9.11 -20.35
N SER A 517 22.47 -9.46 -20.97
CA SER A 517 22.56 -10.62 -21.84
C SER A 517 22.30 -11.92 -21.10
N ASN A 518 22.54 -11.97 -19.78
CA ASN A 518 22.00 -13.00 -18.91
C ASN A 518 20.58 -12.63 -18.47
N THR A 519 19.59 -13.07 -19.25
CA THR A 519 18.19 -12.74 -19.03
C THR A 519 17.62 -13.25 -17.70
N ALA A 520 18.30 -14.20 -17.03
CA ALA A 520 17.89 -14.69 -15.70
C ALA A 520 18.11 -13.64 -14.58
N LEU A 521 18.89 -12.58 -14.84
CA LEU A 521 19.13 -11.50 -13.88
C LEU A 521 18.11 -10.37 -13.99
N ASN A 522 17.52 -10.20 -15.18
CA ASN A 522 16.73 -9.03 -15.54
C ASN A 522 15.45 -8.90 -14.71
N ASN A 523 15.24 -7.71 -14.15
CA ASN A 523 14.08 -7.34 -13.31
C ASN A 523 13.88 -8.27 -12.11
N LYS A 524 14.92 -8.99 -11.70
CA LYS A 524 14.91 -9.91 -10.56
C LYS A 524 15.83 -9.44 -9.44
N TYR A 525 17.03 -8.96 -9.79
CA TYR A 525 18.06 -8.63 -8.81
C TYR A 525 18.37 -7.13 -8.72
N MET A 526 18.57 -6.65 -7.50
CA MET A 526 19.17 -5.34 -7.21
C MET A 526 20.52 -5.50 -6.54
N TYR A 527 21.58 -4.88 -7.04
CA TYR A 527 22.95 -5.04 -6.54
C TYR A 527 23.39 -3.85 -5.69
N ALA A 528 24.09 -4.12 -4.59
CA ALA A 528 24.66 -3.09 -3.75
C ALA A 528 25.93 -3.57 -3.02
N TRP A 529 26.96 -2.73 -3.04
CA TRP A 529 28.11 -2.85 -2.13
C TRP A 529 27.72 -2.35 -0.73
N THR A 530 28.45 -2.79 0.30
CA THR A 530 28.17 -2.43 1.70
C THR A 530 28.59 -1.02 2.10
N GLY A 531 29.59 -0.43 1.44
CA GLY A 531 30.10 0.91 1.78
C GLY A 531 30.84 1.00 3.13
N THR A 532 31.13 -0.13 3.77
CA THR A 532 31.76 -0.24 5.11
C THR A 532 33.29 -0.41 5.04
N ALA A 533 33.92 0.11 3.99
CA ALA A 533 35.34 -0.15 3.67
C ALA A 533 35.66 -1.64 3.49
N THR A 534 34.70 -2.41 2.96
CA THR A 534 34.88 -3.80 2.53
C THR A 534 34.60 -3.94 1.03
N SER A 535 35.05 -5.06 0.45
CA SER A 535 34.75 -5.45 -0.94
C SER A 535 33.45 -6.26 -1.07
N GLU A 536 32.60 -6.24 -0.03
CA GLU A 536 31.38 -7.04 0.00
C GLU A 536 30.33 -6.48 -0.96
N LEU A 537 29.94 -7.30 -1.92
CA LEU A 537 28.81 -7.10 -2.83
C LEU A 537 27.69 -8.04 -2.43
N SER A 538 26.47 -7.53 -2.36
CA SER A 538 25.27 -8.34 -2.20
C SER A 538 24.28 -8.02 -3.32
N ARG A 539 23.41 -8.97 -3.64
CA ARG A 539 22.24 -8.73 -4.47
C ARG A 539 20.97 -9.08 -3.71
N TYR A 540 19.92 -8.33 -3.94
CA TYR A 540 18.59 -8.60 -3.42
C TYR A 540 17.74 -9.25 -4.51
N ASP A 541 17.20 -10.43 -4.25
CA ASP A 541 16.22 -11.09 -5.12
C ASP A 541 14.83 -10.54 -4.79
N ILE A 542 14.24 -9.80 -5.72
CA ILE A 542 12.94 -9.16 -5.56
C ILE A 542 11.82 -10.20 -5.47
N ASN A 543 11.95 -11.34 -6.14
CA ASN A 543 10.90 -12.35 -6.18
C ASN A 543 10.81 -13.12 -4.87
N THR A 544 11.96 -13.39 -4.27
CA THR A 544 12.03 -14.13 -3.01
C THR A 544 12.15 -13.24 -1.78
N GLU A 545 12.49 -11.96 -1.98
CA GLU A 545 12.67 -10.93 -0.97
C GLU A 545 13.89 -11.11 -0.06
N HIS A 546 14.98 -11.68 -0.59
CA HIS A 546 16.20 -12.04 0.16
C HIS A 546 17.50 -11.43 -0.35
N TRP A 547 18.45 -11.27 0.56
CA TRP A 547 19.80 -10.80 0.23
C TRP A 547 20.76 -11.96 0.08
N GLU A 548 21.42 -12.02 -1.07
CA GLU A 548 22.48 -12.98 -1.36
C GLU A 548 23.82 -12.27 -1.40
N ARG A 549 24.77 -12.72 -0.58
CA ARG A 549 26.16 -12.25 -0.68
C ARG A 549 26.82 -12.85 -1.93
N ILE A 550 27.48 -12.00 -2.71
CA ILE A 550 28.14 -12.40 -3.95
C ILE A 550 29.62 -12.63 -3.71
N SER A 551 30.09 -13.79 -4.14
CA SER A 551 31.51 -14.10 -4.25
C SER A 551 31.93 -13.87 -5.70
N TYR A 552 32.83 -12.91 -5.93
CA TYR A 552 33.35 -12.54 -7.24
C TYR A 552 34.88 -12.50 -7.21
N PHE A 553 35.52 -12.31 -8.35
CA PHE A 553 36.99 -12.25 -8.43
C PHE A 553 37.48 -11.14 -9.38
N PRO A 554 38.54 -10.38 -9.02
CA PRO A 554 39.13 -10.25 -7.69
C PRO A 554 38.24 -9.45 -6.73
N GLN A 555 38.40 -9.64 -5.42
CA GLN A 555 37.68 -8.91 -4.35
C GLN A 555 38.62 -7.96 -3.60
N THR A 556 39.31 -7.09 -4.33
CA THR A 556 40.38 -6.25 -3.79
C THR A 556 39.91 -4.85 -3.38
N GLU A 557 38.87 -4.33 -4.01
CA GLU A 557 38.48 -2.94 -3.85
C GLU A 557 37.44 -2.76 -2.76
N THR A 558 37.78 -1.92 -1.80
CA THR A 558 36.91 -1.56 -0.69
C THR A 558 36.12 -0.28 -1.01
N MET A 559 34.83 -0.30 -0.69
CA MET A 559 33.92 0.82 -0.93
C MET A 559 33.64 1.59 0.35
N THR A 560 33.68 2.92 0.27
CA THR A 560 33.39 3.84 1.37
C THR A 560 32.93 5.20 0.83
N THR A 561 32.69 6.17 1.70
CA THR A 561 32.29 7.54 1.34
C THR A 561 33.10 8.09 0.16
N GLY A 562 32.41 8.67 -0.81
CA GLY A 562 33.01 9.21 -2.04
C GLY A 562 33.08 8.22 -3.21
N ALA A 563 32.78 6.92 -2.99
CA ALA A 563 32.65 5.97 -4.08
C ALA A 563 31.49 6.37 -5.01
N SER A 564 31.61 6.05 -6.30
CA SER A 564 30.61 6.38 -7.32
C SER A 564 30.43 5.20 -8.25
N TYR A 565 29.22 5.06 -8.79
CA TYR A 565 28.76 3.89 -9.52
C TYR A 565 27.90 4.31 -10.71
N CYS A 566 27.85 3.49 -11.75
CA CYS A 566 26.87 3.65 -12.84
C CYS A 566 26.68 2.32 -13.57
N TYR A 567 25.44 1.88 -13.71
CA TYR A 567 25.08 0.73 -14.53
C TYR A 567 24.95 1.12 -16.01
N ASP A 568 25.51 0.34 -16.93
CA ASP A 568 25.49 0.63 -18.37
C ASP A 568 24.17 0.32 -19.09
N GLY A 569 23.21 -0.22 -18.34
CA GLY A 569 21.93 -0.68 -18.87
C GLY A 569 22.03 -2.03 -19.59
N VAL A 570 23.13 -2.77 -19.47
CA VAL A 570 23.39 -4.06 -20.12
C VAL A 570 24.05 -5.04 -19.15
N ASP A 571 25.39 -5.14 -19.09
CA ASP A 571 26.07 -6.23 -18.37
C ASP A 571 27.05 -5.73 -17.31
N ARG A 572 27.19 -4.42 -17.10
CA ARG A 572 28.30 -3.87 -16.32
C ARG A 572 27.88 -2.75 -15.39
N ILE A 573 28.30 -2.89 -14.13
CA ILE A 573 28.24 -1.80 -13.15
C ILE A 573 29.63 -1.21 -13.05
N TYR A 574 29.82 0.01 -13.56
CA TYR A 574 31.06 0.77 -13.43
C TYR A 574 31.14 1.37 -12.03
N PHE A 575 32.35 1.46 -11.47
CA PHE A 575 32.56 2.06 -10.17
C PHE A 575 33.97 2.61 -10.00
N VAL A 576 34.10 3.54 -9.05
CA VAL A 576 35.37 4.05 -8.51
C VAL A 576 35.33 4.01 -6.99
N GLN A 577 36.47 3.72 -6.37
CA GLN A 577 36.62 3.85 -4.93
C GLN A 577 36.65 5.33 -4.53
N GLY A 578 36.23 5.63 -3.29
CA GLY A 578 36.01 7.01 -2.86
C GLY A 578 37.26 7.86 -2.73
N ILE A 579 38.20 7.47 -1.87
CA ILE A 579 39.47 8.18 -1.69
C ILE A 579 40.58 7.34 -2.29
N THR A 580 41.18 7.83 -3.37
CA THR A 580 42.27 7.15 -4.06
C THR A 580 43.30 8.15 -4.57
N THR A 581 44.57 7.77 -4.54
CA THR A 581 45.67 8.53 -5.17
C THR A 581 45.60 8.48 -6.71
N THR A 582 44.82 7.54 -7.25
CA THR A 582 44.58 7.36 -8.68
C THR A 582 43.14 6.88 -8.87
N ALA A 583 42.32 7.68 -9.56
CA ALA A 583 40.92 7.35 -9.83
C ALA A 583 40.82 6.25 -10.90
N LYS A 584 41.02 5.00 -10.49
CA LYS A 584 40.82 3.81 -11.33
C LYS A 584 39.34 3.51 -11.44
N VAL A 585 38.82 3.55 -12.66
CA VAL A 585 37.48 3.06 -12.99
C VAL A 585 37.58 1.57 -13.23
N MET A 586 36.73 0.81 -12.54
CA MET A 586 36.54 -0.61 -12.79
C MET A 586 35.09 -0.83 -13.16
N TYR A 587 34.79 -2.02 -13.65
CA TYR A 587 33.42 -2.50 -13.71
C TYR A 587 33.30 -3.91 -13.13
N TYR A 588 32.16 -4.18 -12.55
CA TYR A 588 31.71 -5.52 -12.23
C TYR A 588 30.90 -6.06 -13.42
N ASP A 589 31.36 -7.16 -14.01
CA ASP A 589 30.69 -7.86 -15.11
C ASP A 589 29.66 -8.84 -14.52
N LEU A 590 28.38 -8.55 -14.74
CA LEU A 590 27.24 -9.29 -14.18
C LEU A 590 27.20 -10.74 -14.67
N VAL A 591 27.69 -11.00 -15.88
CA VAL A 591 27.61 -12.31 -16.53
C VAL A 591 28.79 -13.18 -16.14
N LYS A 592 29.99 -12.59 -16.14
CA LYS A 592 31.24 -13.31 -15.83
C LYS A 592 31.54 -13.37 -14.34
N ASN A 593 30.85 -12.58 -13.52
CA ASN A 593 31.05 -12.49 -12.07
C ASN A 593 32.50 -12.12 -11.70
N ILE A 594 33.03 -11.11 -12.41
CA ILE A 594 34.41 -10.61 -12.22
C ILE A 594 34.45 -9.09 -12.16
N VAL A 595 35.48 -8.56 -11.49
CA VAL A 595 35.82 -7.14 -11.55
C VAL A 595 36.98 -6.94 -12.53
N VAL A 596 36.84 -5.96 -13.41
CA VAL A 596 37.83 -5.66 -14.44
C VAL A 596 38.20 -4.17 -14.41
N PRO A 597 39.50 -3.82 -14.37
CA PRO A 597 39.95 -2.45 -14.59
C PRO A 597 39.55 -1.98 -15.99
N SER A 598 38.91 -0.83 -16.11
CA SER A 598 38.44 -0.28 -17.39
C SER A 598 39.30 0.90 -17.84
N SER A 599 39.45 1.92 -17.00
CA SER A 599 40.16 3.14 -17.34
C SER A 599 40.70 3.84 -16.10
N GLN A 600 41.48 4.89 -16.32
CA GLN A 600 42.07 5.68 -15.26
C GLN A 600 41.99 7.15 -15.62
N PHE A 601 41.46 7.98 -14.72
CA PHE A 601 41.50 9.42 -14.89
C PHE A 601 42.82 10.02 -14.39
N PRO A 602 43.28 11.17 -14.94
CA PRO A 602 44.65 11.68 -14.72
C PRO A 602 45.01 12.03 -13.28
N TYR A 603 44.02 12.30 -12.42
CA TYR A 603 44.24 12.71 -11.03
C TYR A 603 43.54 11.76 -10.05
N GLY A 604 44.09 11.68 -8.83
CA GLY A 604 43.42 11.02 -7.71
C GLY A 604 42.17 11.77 -7.24
N MET A 605 41.30 11.07 -6.52
CA MET A 605 40.13 11.67 -5.87
C MET A 605 40.57 12.60 -4.74
N GLY A 606 39.89 13.75 -4.59
CA GLY A 606 40.07 14.66 -3.47
C GLY A 606 39.42 14.14 -2.17
N ALA A 607 39.15 15.03 -1.22
CA ALA A 607 38.39 14.68 -0.02
C ALA A 607 37.00 14.15 -0.41
N ALA A 608 36.59 13.04 0.19
CA ALA A 608 35.36 12.34 -0.15
C ALA A 608 34.12 13.21 0.05
N VAL A 609 33.20 13.17 -0.92
CA VAL A 609 31.89 13.83 -0.85
C VAL A 609 30.79 12.76 -0.86
N SER A 610 29.68 13.01 -0.17
CA SER A 610 28.51 12.14 -0.26
C SER A 610 27.79 12.35 -1.59
N GLY A 611 27.24 11.27 -2.15
CA GLY A 611 26.51 11.27 -3.41
C GLY A 611 27.28 10.64 -4.57
N ASN A 612 26.52 10.18 -5.57
CA ASN A 612 27.07 9.60 -6.79
C ASN A 612 27.58 10.70 -7.73
N ARG A 613 28.77 10.53 -8.30
CA ARG A 613 29.42 11.49 -9.22
C ARG A 613 29.77 10.89 -10.58
N MET A 614 29.25 9.70 -10.87
CA MET A 614 29.46 8.95 -12.10
C MET A 614 28.14 8.80 -12.85
N GLU A 615 28.15 8.99 -14.16
CA GLU A 615 26.97 8.84 -15.01
C GLU A 615 27.39 8.40 -16.42
N ILE A 616 26.56 7.61 -17.10
CA ILE A 616 26.74 7.27 -18.51
C ILE A 616 25.75 8.07 -19.34
N ILE A 617 26.25 8.81 -20.33
CA ILE A 617 25.42 9.57 -21.25
C ILE A 617 25.62 9.03 -22.65
N GLU A 618 24.52 8.68 -23.31
CA GLU A 618 24.48 8.28 -24.71
C GLU A 618 24.23 9.50 -25.60
N THR A 619 25.06 9.67 -26.62
CA THR A 619 24.89 10.73 -27.63
C THR A 619 23.92 10.29 -28.72
N ASP A 620 23.40 11.24 -29.51
CA ASP A 620 22.39 10.96 -30.56
C ASP A 620 22.88 9.98 -31.64
N ASP A 621 24.20 9.82 -31.81
CA ASP A 621 24.83 8.85 -32.70
C ASP A 621 25.02 7.46 -32.07
N GLY A 622 24.54 7.24 -30.84
CA GLY A 622 24.56 5.97 -30.10
C GLY A 622 25.86 5.70 -29.34
N LEU A 623 26.77 6.67 -29.23
CA LEU A 623 28.01 6.50 -28.47
C LEU A 623 27.79 6.76 -26.97
N LYS A 624 28.19 5.80 -26.13
CA LYS A 624 28.10 5.94 -24.66
C LYS A 624 29.39 6.51 -24.09
N TYR A 625 29.27 7.59 -23.32
CA TYR A 625 30.37 8.20 -22.59
C TYR A 625 30.17 8.05 -21.09
N LEU A 626 31.18 7.51 -20.40
CA LEU A 626 31.22 7.50 -18.95
C LEU A 626 31.79 8.81 -18.44
N TYR A 627 31.00 9.56 -17.69
CA TYR A 627 31.38 10.77 -17.02
C TYR A 627 31.71 10.52 -15.56
N LEU A 628 32.73 11.22 -15.06
CA LEU A 628 33.11 11.19 -13.66
C LEU A 628 33.56 12.57 -13.21
N MET A 629 32.91 13.08 -12.15
CA MET A 629 33.34 14.30 -11.47
C MET A 629 34.24 13.97 -10.29
N ARG A 630 35.32 14.74 -10.12
CA ARG A 630 36.24 14.56 -9.00
C ARG A 630 35.56 14.84 -7.66
N ASN A 631 35.92 14.09 -6.63
CA ASN A 631 35.61 14.45 -5.25
C ASN A 631 36.27 15.79 -4.87
N THR A 632 35.50 16.71 -4.28
CA THR A 632 35.87 18.12 -3.92
C THR A 632 36.50 18.99 -5.01
N GLY A 633 36.55 18.51 -6.26
CA GLY A 633 37.02 19.26 -7.42
C GLY A 633 35.88 19.87 -8.24
N THR A 634 36.26 20.68 -9.22
CA THR A 634 35.34 21.22 -10.24
C THR A 634 35.49 20.50 -11.59
N GLU A 635 36.53 19.67 -11.71
CA GLU A 635 36.87 18.95 -12.91
C GLU A 635 35.93 17.75 -13.13
N MET A 636 35.48 17.61 -14.38
CA MET A 636 34.70 16.48 -14.86
C MET A 636 35.39 15.92 -16.08
N TRP A 637 35.59 14.61 -16.11
CA TRP A 637 36.17 13.91 -17.24
C TRP A 637 35.15 12.96 -17.86
N ARG A 638 35.38 12.63 -19.12
CA ARG A 638 34.62 11.60 -19.81
C ARG A 638 35.54 10.67 -20.59
N THR A 639 35.13 9.42 -20.74
CA THR A 639 35.74 8.47 -21.67
C THR A 639 34.66 7.79 -22.49
N LEU A 640 34.95 7.53 -23.77
CA LEU A 640 34.08 6.72 -24.62
C LEU A 640 34.08 5.29 -24.10
N LEU A 641 32.93 4.64 -24.02
CA LEU A 641 32.77 3.21 -23.71
C LEU A 641 32.73 2.43 -25.03
N TYR A 642 33.80 1.71 -25.38
CA TYR A 642 33.92 0.95 -26.63
C TYR A 642 34.41 -0.50 -26.46
N TRP A 643 34.61 -0.94 -25.22
CA TRP A 643 35.12 -2.26 -24.86
C TRP A 643 34.01 -3.22 -24.41
#